data_AF-A0A0E0N8J1-F1
#
_entry.id   AF-A0A0E0N8J1-F1
#
_cell.length_a   1.000
_cell.length_b   1.000
_cell.length_c   1.000
_cell.angle_alpha   90.00
_cell.angle_beta   90.00
_cell.angle_gamma   90.00
#
_symmetry.space_group_name_H-M   'P 1'
#
loop_
_entity.id
_entity.type
_entity.pdbx_description
1 polymer ?
#
loop_
_entity_poly.entity_id
_entity_poly.type
_entity_poly.pdbx_seq_one_letter_code
_entity_poly.pdbx_strand_id
1 'polypeptide(L)'
;MAAVNTVSSLPCSKAGAAVAGGAPRPSTCSVFYPPRCWSKRSSGNGVRAQASTTETTAAPAAEVTTKVEKVSKKQVDGVVTNKYRPKEPYTGRCLLNTRITGDDAPGETWHMVFSTDGEIPYREGQSIGVIPDGIDKNGKPHKLRLYSIASSAIGDFADSKTVSLCVKRLVYTNDQGEIVKGVCSNFLCDLKPGSDVKITGPVGKEMLMPKDPNATIIMLGTGTGIAPFRSFLWKMFFEEHDDYKFNGLAWLFLGTNAAGEKMYIQTRMAEYKDELWELLKKDNTYVYMCGLKGMEKGIDDIMIDLAAKDGIDWLDYKKQLKKSEQWNVEGPRGKLTRNFKHLNLDFQLLEVEGVRKLQVDAWFGTRRTMAAIRTAISHVQNLITGVTKGYRYKMRFVYAHFPINASITNSNTAIEIRNFLGEKKVRKVDMLEGVTILRSEKVKDELVLDGNDIELVSRSAALINQKCHVKNKDIRKFLDGIYVSDKGTITEDQIGWTNGMLLTQRMNWVEFLKPVVAMLVFDTLFALMTALVKKALADGLNHVVFITLRQFVAAVLLAPIAYFKERNTRPRFTTEIFAYMFMSALLGGLCAQYLFFLGLSYTTATLTATFSNMTPVFTFLIAIPLQLETVDVRSKAGLAKVVGTLMSVGGATLLGLYKGAALTHTTSSVQEHGAKGITSNSSSISKERWMLGSVLLVLNCISFSLWMLLQGKLTKKYPAVFSSTAFMTSFSSMQAGVVALTTQRRLSVWLIRGNIQIIAVVFAGVGVSGIGYVLMTWCIEKKGPVFTAGFMPLIQIMAALIDLFFLHEQIFLGSAIGAALVIGGLYLLLWGKSKEASATALLAKAVEQDGEKKENLEA
;
A
#
# COMPACT_ATOMS: atom_id res chain seq x y z
N MET A 1 16.80 -68.17 -4.75
CA MET A 1 15.96 -68.58 -3.62
C MET A 1 14.75 -67.64 -3.65
N ALA A 2 13.64 -68.03 -4.30
CA ALA A 2 12.58 -68.90 -3.76
C ALA A 2 11.80 -68.14 -2.65
N ALA A 3 10.66 -67.46 -2.88
CA ALA A 3 9.46 -67.64 -3.75
C ALA A 3 8.38 -68.58 -3.17
N VAL A 4 7.12 -68.45 -3.64
CA VAL A 4 5.83 -69.06 -3.13
C VAL A 4 5.20 -68.21 -1.99
N ASN A 5 3.92 -67.76 -1.99
CA ASN A 5 2.84 -67.81 -3.01
C ASN A 5 1.63 -66.81 -2.79
N THR A 6 0.88 -66.53 -3.88
CA THR A 6 -0.61 -66.42 -4.10
C THR A 6 -1.63 -65.97 -2.99
N VAL A 7 -2.80 -65.30 -3.21
CA VAL A 7 -3.55 -64.76 -4.40
C VAL A 7 -4.80 -63.88 -4.00
N SER A 8 -5.29 -63.02 -4.92
CA SER A 8 -6.65 -62.37 -5.10
C SER A 8 -7.44 -61.55 -4.03
N SER A 9 -7.47 -60.22 -4.23
CA SER A 9 -8.64 -59.28 -4.42
C SER A 9 -9.99 -59.29 -3.64
N LEU A 10 -10.33 -58.10 -3.06
CA LEU A 10 -11.65 -57.38 -2.99
C LEU A 10 -12.84 -57.95 -2.12
N PRO A 11 -13.86 -57.14 -1.69
CA PRO A 11 -13.90 -55.71 -1.28
C PRO A 11 -14.85 -55.32 -0.07
N CYS A 12 -14.83 -54.03 0.35
CA CYS A 12 -16.00 -53.17 0.76
C CYS A 12 -16.57 -53.03 2.23
N SER A 13 -16.12 -51.97 2.96
CA SER A 13 -16.94 -50.91 3.66
C SER A 13 -17.61 -51.02 5.08
N LYS A 14 -17.59 -49.86 5.80
CA LYS A 14 -18.43 -49.35 6.96
C LYS A 14 -18.30 -50.07 8.34
N ALA A 15 -18.17 -49.47 9.55
CA ALA A 15 -18.59 -48.21 10.26
C ALA A 15 -19.74 -48.47 11.28
N GLY A 16 -19.84 -47.89 12.51
CA GLY A 16 -19.00 -46.98 13.33
C GLY A 16 -19.74 -46.49 14.64
N ALA A 17 -19.14 -45.57 15.44
CA ALA A 17 -19.72 -44.79 16.60
C ALA A 17 -20.01 -45.51 17.95
N ALA A 18 -20.08 -44.90 19.17
CA ALA A 18 -19.61 -43.61 19.76
C ALA A 18 -19.84 -43.51 21.32
N VAL A 19 -19.65 -42.32 21.94
CA VAL A 19 -20.05 -41.83 23.32
C VAL A 19 -18.98 -41.90 24.45
N ALA A 20 -19.01 -40.99 25.45
CA ALA A 20 -17.90 -40.67 26.39
C ALA A 20 -18.27 -39.96 27.73
N GLY A 21 -17.34 -39.90 28.72
CA GLY A 21 -17.19 -38.81 29.73
C GLY A 21 -16.83 -39.18 31.21
N GLY A 22 -15.92 -38.44 31.89
CA GLY A 22 -16.12 -38.16 33.36
C GLY A 22 -15.04 -38.15 34.51
N ALA A 23 -13.79 -37.65 34.38
CA ALA A 23 -13.03 -36.94 35.48
C ALA A 23 -12.58 -37.71 36.80
N PRO A 24 -11.99 -37.08 37.87
CA PRO A 24 -10.56 -36.62 38.00
C PRO A 24 -9.81 -36.80 39.39
N ARG A 25 -8.53 -36.33 39.51
CA ARG A 25 -7.64 -36.04 40.72
C ARG A 25 -6.58 -37.12 41.17
N PRO A 26 -5.56 -36.84 42.07
CA PRO A 26 -4.55 -35.75 42.14
C PRO A 26 -3.11 -36.16 42.69
N SER A 27 -2.22 -35.16 42.98
CA SER A 27 -1.16 -35.06 44.06
C SER A 27 0.36 -35.04 43.72
N THR A 28 1.19 -34.55 44.68
CA THR A 28 2.64 -34.15 44.64
C THR A 28 3.24 -34.19 46.09
N CYS A 29 4.47 -33.80 46.53
CA CYS A 29 5.70 -33.11 46.02
C CYS A 29 6.90 -33.27 47.03
N SER A 30 8.19 -33.01 46.67
CA SER A 30 9.30 -32.81 47.68
C SER A 30 10.60 -32.07 47.18
N VAL A 31 11.61 -31.85 48.06
CA VAL A 31 12.48 -30.62 48.14
C VAL A 31 13.91 -30.90 48.73
N PHE A 32 14.98 -30.07 48.46
CA PHE A 32 15.94 -29.41 49.42
C PHE A 32 17.25 -28.76 48.84
N TYR A 33 18.08 -28.13 49.70
CA TYR A 33 19.12 -27.09 49.41
C TYR A 33 20.60 -27.45 49.87
N PRO A 34 21.49 -26.59 50.47
CA PRO A 34 22.80 -26.20 49.88
C PRO A 34 24.05 -26.50 50.79
N PRO A 35 25.30 -25.99 50.55
CA PRO A 35 25.70 -24.65 51.03
C PRO A 35 26.88 -23.89 50.33
N ARG A 36 27.04 -22.64 50.80
CA ARG A 36 28.18 -21.67 50.88
C ARG A 36 29.61 -22.26 51.12
N CYS A 37 30.75 -21.54 51.03
CA CYS A 37 31.19 -20.19 50.55
C CYS A 37 32.73 -20.05 50.80
N TRP A 38 33.45 -19.09 50.18
CA TRP A 38 34.47 -18.20 50.82
C TRP A 38 34.96 -17.09 49.85
N SER A 39 35.83 -16.16 50.30
CA SER A 39 36.13 -14.90 49.56
C SER A 39 37.56 -14.37 49.72
N LYS A 40 37.99 -13.48 48.80
CA LYS A 40 38.93 -12.36 49.06
C LYS A 40 38.89 -11.28 47.96
N ARG A 41 39.82 -10.31 47.98
CA ARG A 41 39.59 -8.89 47.61
C ARG A 41 40.78 -8.27 46.87
N SER A 42 40.55 -7.13 46.18
CA SER A 42 41.57 -6.15 45.70
C SER A 42 42.53 -6.65 44.59
N SER A 43 43.32 -5.83 43.87
CA SER A 43 43.22 -4.44 43.36
C SER A 43 44.49 -4.12 42.54
N GLY A 44 44.43 -3.35 41.45
CA GLY A 44 45.67 -2.91 40.78
C GLY A 44 45.49 -2.09 39.49
N ASN A 45 46.40 -1.12 39.27
CA ASN A 45 46.50 -0.31 38.05
C ASN A 45 47.52 -0.92 37.06
N GLY A 46 47.52 -0.49 35.78
CA GLY A 46 48.80 -0.18 35.11
C GLY A 46 49.05 -0.58 33.65
N VAL A 47 48.78 0.35 32.72
CA VAL A 47 49.76 0.90 31.73
C VAL A 47 50.65 -0.06 30.88
N ARG A 48 50.22 -0.28 29.61
CA ARG A 48 50.89 0.08 28.32
C ARG A 48 52.23 -0.56 27.85
N ALA A 49 52.34 -0.69 26.51
CA ALA A 49 53.54 -0.95 25.64
C ALA A 49 53.99 -2.43 25.53
N GLN A 50 54.26 -3.02 24.34
CA GLN A 50 55.20 -2.73 23.22
C GLN A 50 56.68 -3.03 23.58
N ALA A 51 57.52 -3.65 22.73
CA ALA A 51 57.37 -4.20 21.35
C ALA A 51 58.57 -5.13 20.97
N SER A 52 58.88 -5.27 19.66
CA SER A 52 60.09 -5.85 19.02
C SER A 52 60.10 -7.38 18.82
N THR A 53 60.91 -7.98 17.93
CA THR A 53 62.03 -7.54 17.04
C THR A 53 61.80 -8.03 15.59
N THR A 54 62.14 -7.30 14.51
CA THR A 54 63.43 -7.24 13.74
C THR A 54 64.07 -8.60 13.35
N GLU A 55 64.68 -8.79 12.17
CA GLU A 55 64.93 -7.86 11.03
C GLU A 55 64.58 -8.51 9.64
N THR A 56 65.28 -8.49 8.49
CA THR A 56 66.63 -8.04 8.05
C THR A 56 66.64 -7.76 6.51
N THR A 57 67.58 -6.95 6.02
CA THR A 57 68.11 -6.74 4.63
C THR A 57 67.28 -7.13 3.37
N ALA A 58 66.97 -6.25 2.39
CA ALA A 58 67.79 -5.28 1.59
C ALA A 58 68.66 -5.95 0.49
N ALA A 59 68.89 -5.42 -0.73
CA ALA A 59 68.39 -4.29 -1.55
C ALA A 59 68.94 -4.51 -3.00
N PRO A 60 69.10 -3.54 -3.95
CA PRO A 60 68.56 -2.19 -4.14
C PRO A 60 67.89 -2.06 -5.55
N ALA A 61 67.95 -0.92 -6.24
CA ALA A 61 66.97 0.18 -6.12
C ALA A 61 66.99 1.06 -7.41
N ALA A 62 65.86 1.71 -7.74
CA ALA A 62 65.76 2.77 -8.75
C ALA A 62 64.58 3.70 -8.42
N GLU A 63 64.78 5.02 -8.45
CA GLU A 63 63.80 6.03 -7.97
C GLU A 63 63.33 6.99 -9.07
N VAL A 64 62.07 7.41 -9.01
CA VAL A 64 61.67 8.84 -9.07
C VAL A 64 60.47 9.05 -8.12
N THR A 65 60.38 10.23 -7.50
CA THR A 65 59.51 10.59 -6.36
C THR A 65 58.47 11.67 -6.74
N THR A 66 57.45 12.08 -5.95
CA THR A 66 56.59 11.50 -4.89
C THR A 66 55.33 12.38 -4.75
N LYS A 67 54.24 11.88 -4.15
CA LYS A 67 53.30 12.69 -3.33
C LYS A 67 52.53 11.77 -2.37
N VAL A 68 52.37 12.18 -1.11
CA VAL A 68 52.03 11.29 0.01
C VAL A 68 50.52 11.32 0.33
N GLU A 69 49.89 10.14 0.39
CA GLU A 69 48.53 9.97 0.89
C GLU A 69 48.43 10.02 2.42
N LYS A 70 47.28 10.46 2.95
CA LYS A 70 46.94 10.36 4.38
C LYS A 70 46.05 9.14 4.64
N VAL A 71 46.67 8.04 5.08
CA VAL A 71 45.95 6.85 5.56
C VAL A 71 45.02 7.20 6.73
N SER A 72 43.77 6.72 6.68
CA SER A 72 42.77 6.95 7.71
C SER A 72 42.54 5.71 8.58
N LYS A 73 42.36 5.90 9.89
CA LYS A 73 42.24 4.82 10.87
C LYS A 73 40.91 4.05 10.75
N LYS A 74 40.85 2.98 9.93
CA LYS A 74 39.72 2.03 9.94
C LYS A 74 40.00 0.58 9.49
N GLN A 75 41.26 0.13 9.52
CA GLN A 75 41.63 -1.29 9.43
C GLN A 75 42.08 -1.80 10.81
N VAL A 76 41.43 -2.84 11.32
CA VAL A 76 41.79 -3.51 12.61
C VAL A 76 41.66 -5.05 12.53
N ASP A 77 40.99 -5.62 11.51
CA ASP A 77 40.61 -7.05 11.48
C ASP A 77 41.05 -7.81 10.21
N GLY A 78 41.93 -7.23 9.38
CA GLY A 78 42.40 -7.83 8.12
C GLY A 78 41.37 -7.98 6.99
N VAL A 79 40.07 -7.99 7.29
CA VAL A 79 38.99 -8.12 6.30
C VAL A 79 38.85 -6.85 5.45
N VAL A 80 39.23 -6.96 4.17
CA VAL A 80 39.05 -5.94 3.13
C VAL A 80 37.56 -5.79 2.80
N THR A 81 37.12 -4.55 2.59
CA THR A 81 35.76 -4.23 2.12
C THR A 81 35.75 -2.93 1.32
N ASN A 82 34.97 -2.88 0.23
CA ASN A 82 34.78 -1.71 -0.64
C ASN A 82 36.08 -1.15 -1.25
N LYS A 83 37.01 -2.03 -1.67
CA LYS A 83 38.23 -1.63 -2.39
C LYS A 83 37.85 -1.00 -3.73
N TYR A 84 37.09 -1.71 -4.55
CA TYR A 84 36.51 -1.19 -5.79
C TYR A 84 35.07 -0.73 -5.59
N ARG A 85 34.70 0.39 -6.22
CA ARG A 85 33.45 1.12 -5.98
C ARG A 85 32.67 1.32 -7.28
N PRO A 86 31.34 1.57 -7.27
CA PRO A 86 30.57 1.66 -8.51
C PRO A 86 30.91 2.84 -9.46
N LYS A 87 31.79 3.77 -9.05
CA LYS A 87 32.38 4.78 -9.94
C LYS A 87 33.69 4.31 -10.60
N GLU A 88 34.42 3.44 -9.91
CA GLU A 88 35.74 2.91 -10.24
C GLU A 88 35.70 1.39 -9.99
N PRO A 89 34.98 0.62 -10.83
CA PRO A 89 34.94 -0.83 -10.74
C PRO A 89 36.27 -1.42 -11.24
N TYR A 90 36.63 -2.58 -10.73
CA TYR A 90 37.66 -3.42 -11.32
C TYR A 90 37.09 -4.12 -12.57
N THR A 91 37.89 -4.25 -13.62
CA THR A 91 37.53 -5.01 -14.82
C THR A 91 38.11 -6.42 -14.69
N GLY A 92 37.30 -7.37 -14.25
CA GLY A 92 37.67 -8.78 -14.16
C GLY A 92 37.29 -9.55 -15.42
N ARG A 93 37.91 -10.70 -15.63
CA ARG A 93 37.73 -11.49 -16.86
C ARG A 93 37.04 -12.81 -16.57
N CYS A 94 35.96 -13.13 -17.28
CA CYS A 94 35.29 -14.43 -17.17
C CYS A 94 36.23 -15.53 -17.69
N LEU A 95 36.60 -16.47 -16.80
CA LEU A 95 37.42 -17.64 -17.13
C LEU A 95 36.55 -18.86 -17.42
N LEU A 96 35.46 -19.02 -16.68
CA LEU A 96 34.50 -20.11 -16.81
C LEU A 96 33.07 -19.59 -16.65
N ASN A 97 32.15 -20.10 -17.45
CA ASN A 97 30.70 -19.97 -17.27
C ASN A 97 30.04 -21.29 -17.66
N THR A 98 29.57 -22.06 -16.68
CA THR A 98 29.08 -23.44 -16.87
C THR A 98 27.73 -23.64 -16.19
N ARG A 99 26.76 -24.19 -16.94
CA ARG A 99 25.46 -24.58 -16.39
C ARG A 99 25.63 -25.80 -15.47
N ILE A 100 25.15 -25.70 -14.23
CA ILE A 100 25.26 -26.74 -13.18
C ILE A 100 23.92 -27.42 -12.86
N THR A 101 22.94 -27.30 -13.75
CA THR A 101 21.59 -27.86 -13.62
C THR A 101 21.24 -28.66 -14.88
N GLY A 102 20.70 -29.86 -14.72
CA GLY A 102 20.28 -30.72 -15.84
C GLY A 102 19.20 -30.10 -16.72
N ASP A 103 18.92 -30.73 -17.86
CA ASP A 103 17.93 -30.27 -18.85
C ASP A 103 16.47 -30.46 -18.41
N ASP A 104 16.25 -31.33 -17.43
CA ASP A 104 15.01 -31.56 -16.71
C ASP A 104 14.71 -30.50 -15.62
N ALA A 105 15.71 -29.73 -15.21
CA ALA A 105 15.57 -28.79 -14.08
C ALA A 105 14.64 -27.60 -14.39
N PRO A 106 13.80 -27.13 -13.43
CA PRO A 106 12.87 -26.01 -13.59
C PRO A 106 13.57 -24.63 -13.55
N GLY A 107 14.58 -24.45 -14.39
CA GLY A 107 15.30 -23.20 -14.63
C GLY A 107 16.79 -23.30 -14.34
N GLU A 108 17.58 -22.69 -15.23
CA GLU A 108 19.03 -22.75 -15.26
C GLU A 108 19.70 -22.11 -14.02
N THR A 109 20.65 -22.83 -13.43
CA THR A 109 21.67 -22.26 -12.53
C THR A 109 23.06 -22.48 -13.13
N TRP A 110 23.89 -21.46 -13.05
CA TRP A 110 25.23 -21.39 -13.63
C TRP A 110 26.27 -21.12 -12.54
N HIS A 111 27.44 -21.75 -12.69
CA HIS A 111 28.64 -21.49 -11.92
C HIS A 111 29.62 -20.72 -12.80
N MET A 112 30.14 -19.62 -12.28
CA MET A 112 31.02 -18.72 -13.03
C MET A 112 32.29 -18.46 -12.24
N VAL A 113 33.42 -18.34 -12.94
CA VAL A 113 34.74 -18.03 -12.37
C VAL A 113 35.29 -16.80 -13.08
N PHE A 114 35.78 -15.82 -12.33
CA PHE A 114 36.34 -14.58 -12.84
C PHE A 114 37.78 -14.39 -12.34
N SER A 115 38.70 -13.99 -13.22
CA SER A 115 39.99 -13.47 -12.78
C SER A 115 39.81 -12.09 -12.16
N THR A 116 40.48 -11.91 -11.04
CA THR A 116 40.70 -10.65 -10.34
C THR A 116 42.19 -10.32 -10.20
N ASP A 117 43.06 -11.21 -10.70
CA ASP A 117 44.52 -11.12 -10.66
C ASP A 117 45.14 -10.91 -9.26
N GLY A 118 44.34 -11.15 -8.20
CA GLY A 118 44.68 -10.92 -6.79
C GLY A 118 44.22 -9.55 -6.26
N GLU A 119 43.69 -8.69 -7.12
CA GLU A 119 43.28 -7.33 -6.76
C GLU A 119 42.01 -7.27 -5.90
N ILE A 120 41.17 -8.32 -5.88
CA ILE A 120 39.97 -8.38 -5.04
C ILE A 120 40.14 -9.45 -3.95
N PRO A 121 41.01 -9.26 -2.94
CA PRO A 121 41.18 -10.24 -1.86
C PRO A 121 39.96 -10.23 -0.93
N TYR A 122 39.31 -11.39 -0.77
CA TYR A 122 38.10 -11.58 0.04
C TYR A 122 38.30 -12.66 1.11
N ARG A 123 37.26 -12.88 1.93
CA ARG A 123 37.12 -14.03 2.83
C ARG A 123 35.79 -14.73 2.60
N GLU A 124 35.70 -15.95 3.14
CA GLU A 124 34.54 -16.83 3.04
C GLU A 124 33.28 -16.12 3.55
N GLY A 125 32.18 -16.25 2.79
CA GLY A 125 30.92 -15.57 3.08
C GLY A 125 30.82 -14.09 2.68
N GLN A 126 31.88 -13.47 2.14
CA GLN A 126 31.75 -12.14 1.53
C GLN A 126 31.01 -12.19 0.17
N SER A 127 30.67 -11.01 -0.35
CA SER A 127 29.99 -10.81 -1.64
C SER A 127 30.77 -9.87 -2.55
N ILE A 128 30.59 -10.00 -3.86
CA ILE A 128 31.02 -9.00 -4.86
C ILE A 128 29.80 -8.35 -5.54
N GLY A 129 29.99 -7.15 -6.06
CA GLY A 129 28.96 -6.44 -6.84
C GLY A 129 29.31 -6.40 -8.31
N VAL A 130 28.41 -6.92 -9.16
CA VAL A 130 28.54 -6.88 -10.63
C VAL A 130 27.74 -5.71 -11.20
N ILE A 131 28.36 -4.95 -12.10
CA ILE A 131 27.69 -4.00 -12.99
C ILE A 131 27.61 -4.66 -14.37
N PRO A 132 26.40 -5.03 -14.86
CA PRO A 132 26.26 -5.62 -16.18
C PRO A 132 26.41 -4.54 -17.26
N ASP A 133 26.96 -4.90 -18.41
CA ASP A 133 27.09 -3.97 -19.53
C ASP A 133 25.76 -3.67 -20.20
N GLY A 134 25.71 -2.50 -20.85
CA GLY A 134 24.49 -1.93 -21.41
C GLY A 134 23.99 -0.71 -20.64
N ILE A 135 22.85 -0.21 -21.09
CA ILE A 135 22.29 1.09 -20.72
C ILE A 135 20.79 0.91 -20.42
N ASP A 136 20.29 1.53 -19.35
CA ASP A 136 18.87 1.53 -19.02
C ASP A 136 18.05 2.38 -20.00
N LYS A 137 16.71 2.29 -19.90
CA LYS A 137 15.77 3.03 -20.77
C LYS A 137 15.89 4.57 -20.65
N ASN A 138 16.72 5.08 -19.73
CA ASN A 138 16.95 6.50 -19.47
C ASN A 138 18.37 6.95 -19.84
N GLY A 139 19.14 6.14 -20.58
CA GLY A 139 20.49 6.50 -21.02
C GLY A 139 21.58 6.36 -19.94
N LYS A 140 21.35 5.61 -18.85
CA LYS A 140 22.32 5.44 -17.76
C LYS A 140 22.85 4.01 -17.68
N PRO A 141 24.12 3.78 -17.27
CA PRO A 141 24.63 2.44 -17.02
C PRO A 141 23.73 1.64 -16.07
N HIS A 142 23.63 0.33 -16.30
CA HIS A 142 22.81 -0.54 -15.47
C HIS A 142 23.22 -0.54 -13.98
N LYS A 143 22.25 -0.80 -13.10
CA LYS A 143 22.47 -0.75 -11.64
C LYS A 143 23.27 -1.96 -11.17
N LEU A 144 24.16 -1.70 -10.20
CA LEU A 144 24.92 -2.72 -9.47
C LEU A 144 24.01 -3.80 -8.88
N ARG A 145 24.43 -5.06 -8.96
CA ARG A 145 23.82 -6.19 -8.26
C ARG A 145 24.87 -6.94 -7.42
N LEU A 146 24.61 -7.13 -6.13
CA LEU A 146 25.43 -7.98 -5.26
C LEU A 146 25.14 -9.46 -5.48
N TYR A 147 26.19 -10.27 -5.40
CA TYR A 147 26.19 -11.73 -5.40
C TYR A 147 27.18 -12.24 -4.36
N SER A 148 26.76 -13.20 -3.54
CA SER A 148 27.64 -13.89 -2.59
C SER A 148 28.66 -14.75 -3.33
N ILE A 149 29.89 -14.77 -2.84
CA ILE A 149 30.99 -15.53 -3.43
C ILE A 149 30.76 -17.03 -3.14
N ALA A 150 31.09 -17.88 -4.11
CA ALA A 150 30.92 -19.33 -4.06
C ALA A 150 32.22 -20.11 -3.81
N SER A 151 33.37 -19.48 -4.04
CA SER A 151 34.72 -19.96 -3.78
C SER A 151 35.25 -19.48 -2.42
N SER A 152 36.20 -20.19 -1.83
CA SER A 152 37.00 -19.71 -0.69
C SER A 152 38.06 -18.69 -1.11
N ALA A 153 38.76 -18.07 -0.16
CA ALA A 153 39.69 -16.97 -0.42
C ALA A 153 40.81 -17.29 -1.43
N ILE A 154 41.19 -18.56 -1.59
CA ILE A 154 42.20 -19.00 -2.57
C ILE A 154 41.65 -19.15 -4.00
N GLY A 155 40.33 -19.04 -4.20
CA GLY A 155 39.68 -19.20 -5.50
C GLY A 155 39.63 -20.65 -6.01
N ASP A 156 38.86 -20.90 -7.08
CA ASP A 156 38.64 -22.26 -7.60
C ASP A 156 39.90 -22.90 -8.23
N PHE A 157 40.97 -22.12 -8.45
CA PHE A 157 42.28 -22.61 -8.92
C PHE A 157 43.39 -22.55 -7.85
N ALA A 158 43.05 -22.30 -6.59
CA ALA A 158 43.98 -22.18 -5.46
C ALA A 158 45.09 -21.10 -5.62
N ASP A 159 44.90 -20.15 -6.54
CA ASP A 159 45.90 -19.14 -6.90
C ASP A 159 45.70 -17.78 -6.20
N SER A 160 44.64 -17.64 -5.41
CA SER A 160 44.15 -16.40 -4.78
C SER A 160 43.83 -15.26 -5.76
N LYS A 161 43.70 -15.55 -7.07
CA LYS A 161 43.37 -14.57 -8.11
C LYS A 161 41.95 -14.70 -8.61
N THR A 162 41.27 -15.80 -8.34
CA THR A 162 39.92 -16.06 -8.85
C THR A 162 38.81 -15.82 -7.83
N VAL A 163 37.67 -15.31 -8.31
CA VAL A 163 36.43 -15.15 -7.55
C VAL A 163 35.28 -15.79 -8.32
N SER A 164 34.46 -16.58 -7.63
CA SER A 164 33.43 -17.40 -8.28
C SER A 164 32.04 -17.13 -7.76
N LEU A 165 31.04 -17.27 -8.64
CA LEU A 165 29.64 -17.03 -8.36
C LEU A 165 28.78 -18.27 -8.66
N CYS A 166 27.60 -18.30 -8.04
CA CYS A 166 26.50 -19.23 -8.34
C CYS A 166 25.25 -18.40 -8.67
N VAL A 167 24.78 -18.44 -9.91
CA VAL A 167 23.78 -17.52 -10.47
C VAL A 167 22.63 -18.29 -11.11
N LYS A 168 21.40 -18.10 -10.63
CA LYS A 168 20.19 -18.59 -11.31
C LYS A 168 19.74 -17.56 -12.34
N ARG A 169 19.47 -18.01 -13.57
CA ARG A 169 18.89 -17.15 -14.60
C ARG A 169 17.48 -16.72 -14.17
N LEU A 170 17.26 -15.42 -13.99
CA LEU A 170 15.93 -14.89 -13.68
C LEU A 170 15.14 -14.65 -14.96
N VAL A 171 14.06 -15.41 -15.11
CA VAL A 171 13.02 -15.23 -16.13
C VAL A 171 11.67 -15.34 -15.43
N TYR A 172 10.75 -14.42 -15.69
CA TYR A 172 9.40 -14.44 -15.11
C TYR A 172 8.39 -13.82 -16.07
N THR A 173 7.14 -14.27 -16.01
CA THR A 173 6.04 -13.66 -16.77
C THR A 173 5.48 -12.47 -15.98
N ASN A 174 5.20 -11.34 -16.65
CA ASN A 174 4.54 -10.20 -16.02
C ASN A 174 2.99 -10.35 -16.04
N ASP A 175 2.30 -9.42 -15.36
CA ASP A 175 0.83 -9.39 -15.27
C ASP A 175 0.11 -9.23 -16.64
N GLN A 176 0.87 -8.97 -17.71
CA GLN A 176 0.40 -8.78 -19.09
C GLN A 176 0.67 -10.01 -19.98
N GLY A 177 1.29 -11.06 -19.44
CA GLY A 177 1.64 -12.29 -20.16
C GLY A 177 3.01 -12.28 -20.85
N GLU A 178 3.79 -11.20 -20.75
CA GLU A 178 5.09 -11.07 -21.40
C GLU A 178 6.22 -11.71 -20.58
N ILE A 179 7.18 -12.35 -21.24
CA ILE A 179 8.35 -12.97 -20.60
C ILE A 179 9.43 -11.93 -20.36
N VAL A 180 9.66 -11.57 -19.08
CA VAL A 180 10.66 -10.60 -18.65
C VAL A 180 11.93 -11.31 -18.18
N LYS A 181 13.08 -10.92 -18.75
CA LYS A 181 14.42 -11.39 -18.37
C LYS A 181 15.08 -10.43 -17.37
N GLY A 182 15.59 -10.94 -16.25
CA GLY A 182 16.34 -10.15 -15.27
C GLY A 182 17.73 -9.76 -15.78
N VAL A 183 17.99 -8.44 -15.90
CA VAL A 183 19.16 -7.85 -16.57
C VAL A 183 20.50 -8.49 -16.15
N CYS A 184 20.95 -8.30 -14.91
CA CYS A 184 22.28 -8.74 -14.49
C CYS A 184 22.43 -10.27 -14.49
N SER A 185 21.38 -11.01 -14.10
CA SER A 185 21.41 -12.48 -14.13
C SER A 185 21.47 -13.07 -15.54
N ASN A 186 20.82 -12.45 -16.54
CA ASN A 186 20.92 -12.95 -17.92
C ASN A 186 22.25 -12.52 -18.54
N PHE A 187 22.67 -11.26 -18.37
CA PHE A 187 24.01 -10.80 -18.76
C PHE A 187 25.11 -11.75 -18.28
N LEU A 188 25.05 -12.19 -17.01
CA LEU A 188 25.99 -13.17 -16.46
C LEU A 188 25.84 -14.56 -17.09
N CYS A 189 24.64 -15.14 -17.12
CA CYS A 189 24.46 -16.48 -17.71
C CYS A 189 24.77 -16.54 -19.21
N ASP A 190 24.63 -15.43 -19.94
CA ASP A 190 24.92 -15.30 -21.38
C ASP A 190 26.38 -14.88 -21.68
N LEU A 191 27.20 -14.63 -20.64
CA LEU A 191 28.59 -14.19 -20.78
C LEU A 191 29.50 -15.32 -21.30
N LYS A 192 30.41 -15.00 -22.22
CA LYS A 192 31.35 -15.99 -22.76
C LYS A 192 32.68 -15.98 -21.99
N PRO A 193 33.33 -17.14 -21.80
CA PRO A 193 34.73 -17.19 -21.38
C PRO A 193 35.60 -16.28 -22.26
N GLY A 194 36.53 -15.56 -21.62
CA GLY A 194 37.38 -14.54 -22.24
C GLY A 194 36.78 -13.13 -22.28
N SER A 195 35.49 -12.93 -22.00
CA SER A 195 34.84 -11.61 -21.90
C SER A 195 35.06 -10.92 -20.54
N ASP A 196 35.06 -9.59 -20.55
CA ASP A 196 35.26 -8.76 -19.36
C ASP A 196 33.96 -8.52 -18.59
N VAL A 197 34.08 -8.16 -17.31
CA VAL A 197 32.96 -7.81 -16.41
C VAL A 197 33.40 -6.78 -15.36
N LYS A 198 32.51 -5.84 -15.03
CA LYS A 198 32.76 -4.79 -14.03
C LYS A 198 32.40 -5.27 -12.63
N ILE A 199 33.41 -5.47 -11.79
CA ILE A 199 33.32 -5.99 -10.42
C ILE A 199 33.59 -4.87 -9.40
N THR A 200 32.92 -4.93 -8.26
CA THR A 200 33.09 -4.03 -7.12
C THR A 200 33.11 -4.81 -5.81
N GLY A 201 33.67 -4.22 -4.75
CA GLY A 201 33.78 -4.85 -3.44
C GLY A 201 35.23 -5.23 -3.06
N PRO A 202 35.44 -6.36 -2.35
CA PRO A 202 34.40 -7.23 -1.79
C PRO A 202 33.57 -6.48 -0.74
N VAL A 203 32.41 -7.01 -0.35
CA VAL A 203 31.52 -6.42 0.65
C VAL A 203 30.95 -7.47 1.62
N GLY A 204 30.47 -6.99 2.76
CA GLY A 204 29.99 -7.82 3.86
C GLY A 204 31.08 -8.13 4.90
N LYS A 205 30.65 -8.24 6.15
CA LYS A 205 31.38 -8.78 7.31
C LYS A 205 30.51 -9.67 8.21
N GLU A 206 29.21 -9.62 8.01
CA GLU A 206 28.17 -10.25 8.82
C GLU A 206 28.01 -11.76 8.56
N MET A 207 28.61 -12.28 7.49
CA MET A 207 28.55 -13.69 7.07
C MET A 207 29.92 -14.36 7.11
N LEU A 208 30.90 -13.80 7.83
CA LEU A 208 32.23 -14.40 7.98
C LEU A 208 32.17 -15.63 8.89
N MET A 209 32.96 -16.66 8.54
CA MET A 209 33.19 -17.87 9.34
C MET A 209 33.80 -17.53 10.72
N PRO A 210 33.47 -18.25 11.82
CA PRO A 210 34.10 -18.02 13.11
C PRO A 210 35.58 -18.39 13.09
N LYS A 211 36.39 -17.73 13.93
CA LYS A 211 37.83 -18.01 14.08
C LYS A 211 38.11 -19.26 14.95
N ASP A 212 37.12 -19.78 15.69
CA ASP A 212 37.22 -21.03 16.45
C ASP A 212 37.04 -22.25 15.51
N PRO A 213 38.04 -23.14 15.38
CA PRO A 213 37.91 -24.34 14.56
C PRO A 213 37.00 -25.42 15.17
N ASN A 214 36.59 -25.28 16.43
CA ASN A 214 35.68 -26.19 17.14
C ASN A 214 34.22 -25.69 17.16
N ALA A 215 33.93 -24.61 16.44
CA ALA A 215 32.60 -24.02 16.38
C ALA A 215 31.56 -25.00 15.80
N THR A 216 30.33 -24.95 16.31
CA THR A 216 29.17 -25.58 15.66
C THR A 216 28.61 -24.58 14.65
N ILE A 217 28.50 -24.95 13.38
CA ILE A 217 28.14 -24.03 12.29
C ILE A 217 26.92 -24.55 11.54
N ILE A 218 25.80 -23.84 11.67
CA ILE A 218 24.51 -24.18 11.08
C ILE A 218 24.25 -23.26 9.89
N MET A 219 24.09 -23.84 8.70
CA MET A 219 23.97 -23.14 7.42
C MET A 219 22.58 -23.36 6.81
N LEU A 220 21.84 -22.28 6.57
CA LEU A 220 20.46 -22.31 6.05
C LEU A 220 20.40 -21.64 4.67
N GLY A 221 20.44 -22.42 3.58
CA GLY A 221 20.64 -21.90 2.21
C GLY A 221 19.54 -22.29 1.23
N THR A 222 18.80 -21.33 0.66
CA THR A 222 17.83 -21.62 -0.42
C THR A 222 18.38 -21.32 -1.81
N GLY A 223 18.40 -22.34 -2.69
CA GLY A 223 18.82 -22.18 -4.08
C GLY A 223 20.25 -21.64 -4.17
N THR A 224 20.48 -20.57 -4.93
CA THR A 224 21.80 -19.92 -5.01
C THR A 224 22.27 -19.28 -3.70
N GLY A 225 21.42 -19.20 -2.66
CA GLY A 225 21.84 -18.91 -1.29
C GLY A 225 22.79 -19.96 -0.70
N ILE A 226 23.05 -21.06 -1.42
CA ILE A 226 24.14 -22.00 -1.11
C ILE A 226 25.55 -21.42 -1.35
N ALA A 227 25.69 -20.34 -2.13
CA ALA A 227 26.99 -19.78 -2.52
C ALA A 227 27.98 -19.56 -1.35
N PRO A 228 27.67 -18.76 -0.30
CA PRO A 228 28.61 -18.56 0.80
C PRO A 228 28.93 -19.87 1.53
N PHE A 229 28.00 -20.81 1.58
CA PHE A 229 28.18 -22.10 2.23
C PHE A 229 29.03 -23.09 1.40
N ARG A 230 29.12 -22.92 0.07
CA ARG A 230 30.17 -23.59 -0.72
C ARG A 230 31.55 -23.12 -0.27
N SER A 231 31.77 -21.81 -0.12
CA SER A 231 33.05 -21.27 0.38
C SER A 231 33.38 -21.74 1.79
N PHE A 232 32.37 -21.93 2.65
CA PHE A 232 32.54 -22.49 3.99
C PHE A 232 32.97 -23.96 3.94
N LEU A 233 32.23 -24.80 3.21
CA LEU A 233 32.48 -26.24 3.16
C LEU A 233 33.82 -26.58 2.50
N TRP A 234 34.24 -25.82 1.48
CA TRP A 234 35.54 -26.00 0.84
C TRP A 234 36.68 -25.80 1.86
N LYS A 235 36.63 -24.70 2.61
CA LYS A 235 37.59 -24.36 3.67
C LYS A 235 37.57 -25.30 4.88
N MET A 236 36.43 -25.90 5.20
CA MET A 236 36.30 -26.81 6.34
C MET A 236 36.78 -28.24 6.04
N PHE A 237 36.65 -28.70 4.78
CA PHE A 237 36.73 -30.13 4.46
C PHE A 237 37.54 -30.49 3.21
N PHE A 238 37.94 -29.53 2.37
CA PHE A 238 38.64 -29.77 1.10
C PHE A 238 39.97 -29.02 0.97
N GLU A 239 40.17 -27.93 1.73
CA GLU A 239 41.42 -27.18 1.79
C GLU A 239 42.29 -27.62 2.96
N GLU A 240 43.60 -27.70 2.73
CA GLU A 240 44.60 -27.81 3.79
C GLU A 240 45.14 -26.40 4.12
N HIS A 241 45.19 -26.06 5.41
CA HIS A 241 45.73 -24.80 5.91
C HIS A 241 46.59 -25.06 7.15
N ASP A 242 47.78 -24.46 7.20
CA ASP A 242 48.69 -24.58 8.36
C ASP A 242 48.13 -23.90 9.62
N ASP A 243 47.25 -22.89 9.47
CA ASP A 243 46.70 -22.07 10.56
C ASP A 243 45.25 -22.42 10.97
N TYR A 244 44.56 -23.28 10.21
CA TYR A 244 43.15 -23.59 10.43
C TYR A 244 42.76 -25.01 10.03
N LYS A 245 42.26 -25.81 10.99
CA LYS A 245 41.66 -27.11 10.73
C LYS A 245 40.34 -27.25 11.48
N PHE A 246 39.23 -27.37 10.76
CA PHE A 246 37.90 -27.51 11.36
C PHE A 246 37.76 -28.88 12.04
N ASN A 247 37.43 -28.86 13.33
CA ASN A 247 37.14 -30.04 14.16
C ASN A 247 35.73 -29.95 14.82
N GLY A 248 34.96 -28.92 14.49
CA GLY A 248 33.62 -28.67 15.00
C GLY A 248 32.52 -29.46 14.27
N LEU A 249 31.26 -29.03 14.47
CA LEU A 249 30.09 -29.66 13.88
C LEU A 249 29.45 -28.76 12.82
N ALA A 250 29.51 -29.14 11.54
CA ALA A 250 28.88 -28.41 10.45
C ALA A 250 27.53 -29.04 10.06
N TRP A 251 26.47 -28.24 10.01
CA TRP A 251 25.12 -28.64 9.57
C TRP A 251 24.69 -27.77 8.39
N LEU A 252 24.22 -28.38 7.30
CA LEU A 252 23.67 -27.67 6.13
C LEU A 252 22.23 -28.10 5.86
N PHE A 253 21.32 -27.12 5.92
CA PHE A 253 19.95 -27.27 5.42
C PHE A 253 19.84 -26.69 4.01
N LEU A 254 19.78 -27.58 3.03
CA LEU A 254 19.56 -27.34 1.60
C LEU A 254 18.79 -28.55 1.05
N GLY A 255 17.83 -28.36 0.15
CA GLY A 255 17.31 -29.47 -0.65
C GLY A 255 15.90 -29.33 -1.23
N THR A 256 15.55 -30.35 -2.00
CA THR A 256 14.21 -30.76 -2.40
C THR A 256 13.72 -31.90 -1.49
N ASN A 257 12.45 -32.31 -1.60
CA ASN A 257 11.97 -33.52 -0.92
C ASN A 257 12.42 -34.79 -1.68
N ALA A 258 12.10 -35.97 -1.13
CA ALA A 258 12.45 -37.26 -1.74
C ALA A 258 11.81 -37.52 -3.13
N ALA A 259 10.81 -36.72 -3.53
CA ALA A 259 10.19 -36.76 -4.85
C ALA A 259 10.76 -35.70 -5.83
N GLY A 260 11.81 -34.98 -5.44
CA GLY A 260 12.42 -33.90 -6.23
C GLY A 260 11.69 -32.56 -6.16
N GLU A 261 10.60 -32.46 -5.39
CA GLU A 261 9.79 -31.24 -5.27
C GLU A 261 10.43 -30.22 -4.33
N LYS A 262 10.05 -28.95 -4.49
CA LYS A 262 10.58 -27.83 -3.70
C LYS A 262 10.18 -27.93 -2.22
N MET A 263 11.07 -28.45 -1.38
CA MET A 263 10.93 -28.45 0.07
C MET A 263 11.17 -27.04 0.65
N TYR A 264 10.51 -26.74 1.76
CA TYR A 264 10.74 -25.52 2.54
C TYR A 264 11.71 -25.81 3.69
N ILE A 265 12.73 -24.97 3.88
CA ILE A 265 13.78 -25.21 4.89
C ILE A 265 13.21 -25.31 6.31
N GLN A 266 12.21 -24.48 6.65
CA GLN A 266 11.56 -24.57 7.96
C GLN A 266 10.89 -25.94 8.20
N THR A 267 10.37 -26.61 7.16
CA THR A 267 9.82 -27.97 7.27
C THR A 267 10.92 -28.97 7.62
N ARG A 268 12.08 -28.91 6.95
CA ARG A 268 13.22 -29.79 7.26
C ARG A 268 13.84 -29.47 8.63
N MET A 269 13.83 -28.21 9.06
CA MET A 269 14.25 -27.83 10.42
C MET A 269 13.25 -28.32 11.49
N ALA A 270 11.95 -28.40 11.19
CA ALA A 270 10.94 -28.93 12.10
C ALA A 270 11.14 -30.41 12.46
N GLU A 271 11.80 -31.18 11.59
CA GLU A 271 12.13 -32.61 11.79
C GLU A 271 13.27 -32.80 12.81
N TYR A 272 14.24 -31.88 12.85
CA TYR A 272 15.42 -31.92 13.74
C TYR A 272 15.34 -30.86 14.87
N LYS A 273 14.14 -30.31 15.12
CA LYS A 273 13.95 -29.08 15.87
C LYS A 273 14.44 -29.15 17.33
N ASP A 274 14.26 -30.29 17.99
CA ASP A 274 14.63 -30.47 19.39
C ASP A 274 16.15 -30.66 19.53
N GLU A 275 16.83 -31.28 18.56
CA GLU A 275 18.30 -31.35 18.48
C GLU A 275 18.91 -29.97 18.14
N LEU A 276 18.31 -29.25 17.18
CA LEU A 276 18.68 -27.89 16.81
C LEU A 276 18.62 -26.92 18.00
N TRP A 277 17.66 -27.11 18.91
CA TRP A 277 17.53 -26.32 20.14
C TRP A 277 18.68 -26.58 21.12
N GLU A 278 19.07 -27.84 21.35
CA GLU A 278 20.22 -28.17 22.19
C GLU A 278 21.57 -27.75 21.58
N LEU A 279 21.67 -27.67 20.24
CA LEU A 279 22.82 -27.02 19.59
C LEU A 279 22.81 -25.50 19.81
N LEU A 280 21.66 -24.84 19.65
CA LEU A 280 21.52 -23.39 19.81
C LEU A 280 21.83 -22.88 21.22
N LYS A 281 21.66 -23.72 22.25
CA LYS A 281 22.03 -23.40 23.64
C LYS A 281 23.54 -23.26 23.89
N LYS A 282 24.40 -23.71 22.97
CA LYS A 282 25.86 -23.70 23.13
C LYS A 282 26.48 -22.40 22.64
N ASP A 283 27.38 -21.81 23.42
CA ASP A 283 28.01 -20.52 23.08
C ASP A 283 28.93 -20.57 21.85
N ASN A 284 29.38 -21.77 21.42
CA ASN A 284 30.15 -21.96 20.19
C ASN A 284 29.28 -22.27 18.95
N THR A 285 27.95 -22.10 19.02
CA THR A 285 27.04 -22.33 17.89
C THR A 285 26.76 -21.05 17.10
N TYR A 286 27.00 -21.08 15.79
CA TYR A 286 26.79 -19.98 14.86
C TYR A 286 25.79 -20.38 13.76
N VAL A 287 24.66 -19.67 13.67
CA VAL A 287 23.63 -19.84 12.64
C VAL A 287 23.78 -18.78 11.55
N TYR A 288 23.96 -19.23 10.31
CA TYR A 288 24.05 -18.40 9.12
C TYR A 288 22.87 -18.69 8.19
N MET A 289 22.13 -17.66 7.79
CA MET A 289 20.99 -17.80 6.88
C MET A 289 21.13 -16.95 5.62
N CYS A 290 21.20 -17.61 4.46
CA CYS A 290 21.28 -16.96 3.15
C CYS A 290 20.09 -17.38 2.27
N GLY A 291 19.16 -16.44 2.03
CA GLY A 291 17.95 -16.72 1.27
C GLY A 291 16.92 -15.60 1.33
N LEU A 292 15.66 -15.93 1.00
CA LEU A 292 14.56 -14.97 1.02
C LEU A 292 14.17 -14.65 2.48
N LYS A 293 14.07 -13.36 2.82
CA LYS A 293 13.66 -12.85 4.15
C LYS A 293 12.30 -13.36 4.67
N GLY A 294 11.52 -14.10 3.88
CA GLY A 294 10.34 -14.83 4.36
C GLY A 294 10.66 -16.07 5.20
N MET A 295 11.83 -16.70 5.00
CA MET A 295 12.28 -17.89 5.75
C MET A 295 12.38 -17.62 7.26
N GLU A 296 12.84 -16.42 7.63
CA GLU A 296 13.08 -16.04 9.02
C GLU A 296 11.83 -16.21 9.91
N LYS A 297 10.61 -15.97 9.39
CA LYS A 297 9.38 -16.19 10.16
C LYS A 297 9.08 -17.67 10.35
N GLY A 298 9.17 -18.50 9.31
CA GLY A 298 8.89 -19.94 9.42
C GLY A 298 9.84 -20.65 10.38
N ILE A 299 11.05 -20.13 10.55
CA ILE A 299 11.99 -20.56 11.59
C ILE A 299 11.53 -20.03 12.96
N ASP A 300 11.25 -18.72 13.07
CA ASP A 300 10.79 -18.12 14.34
C ASP A 300 9.53 -18.79 14.91
N ASP A 301 8.58 -19.18 14.07
CA ASP A 301 7.36 -19.89 14.46
C ASP A 301 7.69 -21.23 15.17
N ILE A 302 8.64 -22.01 14.64
CA ILE A 302 9.10 -23.28 15.24
C ILE A 302 9.86 -23.05 16.54
N MET A 303 10.72 -22.02 16.56
CA MET A 303 11.60 -21.76 17.70
C MET A 303 10.87 -21.10 18.88
N ILE A 304 9.74 -20.41 18.66
CA ILE A 304 8.85 -19.93 19.72
C ILE A 304 8.28 -21.10 20.52
N ASP A 305 7.71 -22.12 19.85
CA ASP A 305 7.14 -23.30 20.50
C ASP A 305 8.16 -24.09 21.32
N LEU A 306 9.43 -24.11 20.90
CA LEU A 306 10.51 -24.75 21.62
C LEU A 306 11.02 -23.92 22.80
N ALA A 307 11.29 -22.64 22.59
CA ALA A 307 11.77 -21.76 23.66
C ALA A 307 10.74 -21.63 24.79
N ALA A 308 9.44 -21.66 24.46
CA ALA A 308 8.36 -21.67 25.43
C ALA A 308 8.38 -22.90 26.37
N LYS A 309 8.86 -24.08 25.93
CA LYS A 309 9.01 -25.27 26.80
C LYS A 309 9.97 -25.01 27.97
N ASP A 310 11.04 -24.27 27.69
CA ASP A 310 12.11 -23.96 28.64
C ASP A 310 11.88 -22.61 29.36
N GLY A 311 10.73 -21.96 29.15
CA GLY A 311 10.40 -20.64 29.70
C GLY A 311 11.18 -19.47 29.09
N ILE A 312 11.82 -19.68 27.94
CA ILE A 312 12.65 -18.70 27.24
C ILE A 312 11.82 -17.93 26.20
N ASP A 313 11.90 -16.60 26.22
CA ASP A 313 11.32 -15.78 25.16
C ASP A 313 12.21 -15.80 23.91
N TRP A 314 11.79 -16.53 22.87
CA TRP A 314 12.58 -16.66 21.63
C TRP A 314 12.97 -15.31 21.02
N LEU A 315 12.10 -14.30 21.06
CA LEU A 315 12.36 -13.01 20.43
C LEU A 315 13.43 -12.19 21.19
N ASP A 316 13.55 -12.35 22.50
CA ASP A 316 14.63 -11.75 23.29
C ASP A 316 15.91 -12.61 23.27
N TYR A 317 15.81 -13.94 23.30
CA TYR A 317 16.96 -14.84 23.12
C TYR A 317 17.63 -14.66 21.75
N LYS A 318 16.84 -14.59 20.67
CA LYS A 318 17.31 -14.25 19.31
C LYS A 318 17.91 -12.84 19.21
N LYS A 319 17.62 -11.90 20.12
CA LYS A 319 18.35 -10.62 20.21
C LYS A 319 19.71 -10.77 20.88
N GLN A 320 19.84 -11.70 21.82
CA GLN A 320 21.13 -12.07 22.44
C GLN A 320 22.03 -12.77 21.41
N LEU A 321 21.53 -13.80 20.71
CA LEU A 321 22.25 -14.48 19.62
C LEU A 321 22.69 -13.52 18.49
N LYS A 322 21.85 -12.52 18.16
CA LYS A 322 22.18 -11.44 17.21
C LYS A 322 23.12 -10.36 17.76
N LYS A 323 23.55 -10.44 19.02
CA LYS A 323 24.50 -9.54 19.69
C LYS A 323 25.84 -10.22 19.97
N SER A 324 25.85 -11.54 20.13
CA SER A 324 27.03 -12.42 20.23
C SER A 324 27.56 -12.89 18.87
N GLU A 325 27.02 -12.39 17.75
CA GLU A 325 27.34 -12.79 16.37
C GLU A 325 27.04 -14.27 16.04
N GLN A 326 26.37 -14.98 16.96
CA GLN A 326 25.90 -16.37 16.84
C GLN A 326 24.69 -16.53 15.90
N TRP A 327 24.04 -15.44 15.47
CA TRP A 327 22.90 -15.51 14.53
C TRP A 327 22.96 -14.40 13.48
N ASN A 328 23.26 -14.77 12.23
CA ASN A 328 23.54 -13.84 11.15
C ASN A 328 22.47 -13.88 10.04
N VAL A 329 21.90 -12.71 9.71
CA VAL A 329 20.79 -12.55 8.76
C VAL A 329 20.95 -11.27 7.95
N GLU A 330 21.05 -11.40 6.63
CA GLU A 330 21.21 -10.27 5.71
C GLU A 330 19.89 -9.53 5.40
N GLY A 331 20.02 -8.25 5.06
CA GLY A 331 18.97 -7.44 4.46
C GLY A 331 19.58 -6.20 3.79
N PRO A 332 19.00 -5.66 2.70
CA PRO A 332 19.71 -4.78 1.76
C PRO A 332 20.17 -3.42 2.32
N ARG A 333 19.77 -3.05 3.55
CA ARG A 333 20.32 -1.92 4.31
C ARG A 333 20.57 -2.25 5.79
N GLY A 334 20.65 -3.53 6.17
CA GLY A 334 20.79 -3.99 7.56
C GLY A 334 19.46 -4.22 8.30
N LYS A 335 19.53 -4.26 9.64
CA LYS A 335 18.43 -4.60 10.56
C LYS A 335 17.98 -3.39 11.38
N LEU A 336 16.67 -3.22 11.55
CA LEU A 336 16.06 -2.39 12.61
C LEU A 336 15.19 -3.28 13.50
N THR A 337 15.03 -2.91 14.78
CA THR A 337 14.24 -3.67 15.77
C THR A 337 13.44 -2.69 16.63
N ARG A 338 12.17 -2.98 16.91
CA ARG A 338 11.33 -2.22 17.86
C ARG A 338 10.56 -3.20 18.74
N ASN A 339 10.26 -2.80 19.97
CA ASN A 339 9.53 -3.63 20.93
C ASN A 339 8.08 -3.14 21.06
N PHE A 340 7.11 -4.04 20.87
CA PHE A 340 5.68 -3.75 21.03
C PHE A 340 5.05 -4.50 22.24
N LYS A 341 5.83 -5.19 23.09
CA LYS A 341 5.32 -5.95 24.26
C LYS A 341 4.54 -5.11 25.29
N HIS A 342 4.58 -3.78 25.20
CA HIS A 342 3.77 -2.85 26.00
C HIS A 342 2.33 -2.69 25.45
N LEU A 343 2.02 -3.25 24.28
CA LEU A 343 0.69 -3.27 23.67
C LEU A 343 0.20 -4.71 23.62
N ASN A 344 -1.01 -4.97 24.12
CA ASN A 344 -1.65 -6.28 24.01
C ASN A 344 -2.23 -6.48 22.59
N LEU A 345 -1.34 -6.79 21.64
CA LEU A 345 -1.61 -6.96 20.21
C LEU A 345 -0.97 -8.25 19.71
N ASP A 346 -1.70 -8.99 18.88
CA ASP A 346 -1.20 -10.16 18.14
C ASP A 346 -0.73 -9.72 16.74
N PHE A 347 0.31 -10.36 16.20
CA PHE A 347 0.97 -9.98 14.94
C PHE A 347 1.15 -11.21 14.03
N GLN A 348 0.19 -11.41 13.13
CA GLN A 348 0.16 -12.58 12.23
C GLN A 348 0.55 -12.18 10.80
N LEU A 349 1.50 -12.88 10.19
CA LEU A 349 1.80 -12.71 8.77
C LEU A 349 1.00 -13.75 7.97
N LEU A 350 -0.07 -13.30 7.32
CA LEU A 350 -0.87 -14.14 6.43
C LEU A 350 -0.34 -14.09 5.00
N GLU A 351 -0.55 -15.15 4.23
CA GLU A 351 -0.28 -15.18 2.80
C GLU A 351 -1.61 -15.32 2.06
N VAL A 352 -1.99 -14.28 1.31
CA VAL A 352 -3.27 -14.19 0.60
C VAL A 352 -2.97 -13.81 -0.84
N GLU A 353 -3.34 -14.67 -1.79
CA GLU A 353 -3.11 -14.48 -3.22
C GLU A 353 -1.61 -14.33 -3.56
N GLY A 354 -0.74 -15.07 -2.85
CA GLY A 354 0.73 -14.99 -3.01
C GLY A 354 1.37 -13.71 -2.43
N VAL A 355 0.57 -12.82 -1.83
CA VAL A 355 1.04 -11.60 -1.18
C VAL A 355 1.03 -11.80 0.33
N ARG A 356 2.22 -11.71 0.95
CA ARG A 356 2.39 -11.74 2.41
C ARG A 356 1.92 -10.41 3.01
N LYS A 357 0.82 -10.45 3.77
CA LYS A 357 0.15 -9.32 4.41
C LYS A 357 0.31 -9.46 5.93
N LEU A 358 0.68 -8.38 6.61
CA LEU A 358 0.74 -8.36 8.08
C LEU A 358 -0.64 -7.99 8.63
N GLN A 359 -1.26 -8.92 9.33
CA GLN A 359 -2.44 -8.71 10.17
C GLN A 359 -1.98 -8.38 11.59
N VAL A 360 -2.67 -7.44 12.24
CA VAL A 360 -2.41 -7.04 13.63
C VAL A 360 -3.74 -6.94 14.33
N ASP A 361 -3.98 -7.87 15.25
CA ASP A 361 -5.26 -8.06 15.92
C ASP A 361 -5.20 -7.66 17.39
N ALA A 362 -6.36 -7.32 17.96
CA ALA A 362 -6.50 -7.07 19.39
C ALA A 362 -7.79 -7.68 19.92
N TRP A 363 -7.65 -8.70 20.75
CA TRP A 363 -8.77 -9.34 21.44
C TRP A 363 -9.40 -8.35 22.42
N PHE A 364 -10.74 -8.23 22.37
CA PHE A 364 -11.54 -7.30 23.19
C PHE A 364 -11.12 -5.81 23.09
N GLY A 365 -10.64 -5.40 21.91
CA GLY A 365 -10.09 -4.06 21.68
C GLY A 365 -11.04 -2.89 21.97
N THR A 366 -10.60 -1.97 22.83
CA THR A 366 -11.28 -0.68 23.08
C THR A 366 -10.95 0.36 22.01
N ARG A 367 -11.58 1.55 22.06
CA ARG A 367 -11.23 2.68 21.18
C ARG A 367 -9.77 3.13 21.32
N ARG A 368 -9.12 2.93 22.48
CA ARG A 368 -7.66 3.15 22.66
C ARG A 368 -6.85 2.04 21.98
N THR A 369 -7.24 0.78 22.15
CA THR A 369 -6.58 -0.39 21.52
C THR A 369 -6.62 -0.29 19.99
N MET A 370 -7.72 0.19 19.41
CA MET A 370 -7.85 0.46 17.97
C MET A 370 -6.94 1.58 17.44
N ALA A 371 -6.42 2.46 18.29
CA ALA A 371 -5.36 3.39 17.94
C ALA A 371 -3.99 2.70 18.01
N ALA A 372 -3.73 1.96 19.10
CA ALA A 372 -2.48 1.20 19.28
C ALA A 372 -2.16 0.26 18.10
N ILE A 373 -3.15 -0.43 17.53
CA ILE A 373 -3.01 -1.23 16.28
C ILE A 373 -2.41 -0.37 15.14
N ARG A 374 -2.94 0.84 14.94
CA ARG A 374 -2.52 1.74 13.84
C ARG A 374 -1.13 2.30 14.07
N THR A 375 -0.80 2.65 15.31
CA THR A 375 0.55 3.07 15.72
C THR A 375 1.56 1.94 15.47
N ALA A 376 1.23 0.71 15.88
CA ALA A 376 2.08 -0.47 15.66
C ALA A 376 2.30 -0.76 14.17
N ILE A 377 1.23 -0.83 13.36
CA ILE A 377 1.32 -1.01 11.90
C ILE A 377 2.18 0.09 11.27
N SER A 378 2.00 1.35 11.67
CA SER A 378 2.75 2.49 11.14
C SER A 378 4.25 2.40 11.47
N HIS A 379 4.61 2.00 12.70
CA HIS A 379 6.01 1.75 13.04
C HIS A 379 6.58 0.56 12.27
N VAL A 380 5.85 -0.55 12.10
CA VAL A 380 6.34 -1.70 11.30
C VAL A 380 6.54 -1.31 9.83
N GLN A 381 5.62 -0.55 9.23
CA GLN A 381 5.77 -0.04 7.87
C GLN A 381 6.98 0.91 7.75
N ASN A 382 7.26 1.72 8.77
CA ASN A 382 8.45 2.58 8.81
C ASN A 382 9.75 1.77 8.96
N LEU A 383 9.79 0.74 9.81
CA LEU A 383 10.94 -0.17 9.95
C LEU A 383 11.24 -0.89 8.62
N ILE A 384 10.20 -1.38 7.93
CA ILE A 384 10.31 -2.00 6.60
C ILE A 384 10.87 -1.00 5.58
N THR A 385 10.35 0.23 5.55
CA THR A 385 10.82 1.29 4.63
C THR A 385 12.27 1.70 4.91
N GLY A 386 12.65 1.76 6.19
CA GLY A 386 14.02 2.04 6.64
C GLY A 386 15.05 1.02 6.18
N VAL A 387 14.78 -0.28 6.35
CA VAL A 387 15.70 -1.35 5.93
C VAL A 387 15.67 -1.68 4.42
N THR A 388 14.72 -1.12 3.66
CA THR A 388 14.63 -1.33 2.21
C THR A 388 15.10 -0.13 1.41
N LYS A 389 14.62 1.08 1.74
CA LYS A 389 14.90 2.33 1.01
C LYS A 389 15.77 3.32 1.79
N GLY A 390 15.66 3.32 3.12
CA GLY A 390 16.28 4.31 4.01
C GLY A 390 15.65 5.70 3.89
N TYR A 391 15.81 6.55 4.90
CA TYR A 391 15.19 7.87 4.98
C TYR A 391 16.18 9.00 4.70
N ARG A 392 15.68 10.04 4.03
CA ARG A 392 16.42 11.24 3.64
C ARG A 392 15.62 12.49 3.98
N TYR A 393 16.15 13.34 4.86
CA TYR A 393 15.57 14.65 5.20
C TYR A 393 16.48 15.75 4.64
N LYS A 394 15.94 16.65 3.82
CA LYS A 394 16.67 17.84 3.33
C LYS A 394 16.33 19.03 4.23
N MET A 395 17.31 19.84 4.58
CA MET A 395 17.13 21.06 5.36
C MET A 395 17.75 22.25 4.63
N ARG A 396 17.02 23.36 4.48
CA ARG A 396 17.55 24.61 3.92
C ARG A 396 17.88 25.61 5.00
N PHE A 397 18.89 26.45 4.74
CA PHE A 397 19.14 27.65 5.53
C PHE A 397 18.25 28.76 4.96
N VAL A 398 17.54 29.45 5.85
CA VAL A 398 16.81 30.67 5.54
C VAL A 398 17.47 31.77 6.35
N TYR A 399 17.86 32.86 5.71
CA TYR A 399 18.39 34.03 6.39
C TYR A 399 18.13 35.28 5.54
N ALA A 400 17.84 36.39 6.22
CA ALA A 400 17.69 37.70 5.60
C ALA A 400 18.70 38.73 6.15
N HIS A 401 19.24 38.49 7.35
CA HIS A 401 20.05 39.47 8.07
C HIS A 401 21.54 39.15 8.01
N PHE A 402 21.92 37.89 8.25
CA PHE A 402 23.32 37.46 8.31
C PHE A 402 23.48 36.06 7.68
N PRO A 403 24.49 35.84 6.80
CA PRO A 403 24.69 34.54 6.16
C PRO A 403 25.09 33.47 7.18
N ILE A 404 24.26 32.44 7.32
CA ILE A 404 24.49 31.31 8.22
C ILE A 404 25.51 30.37 7.59
N ASN A 405 26.63 30.15 8.29
CA ASN A 405 27.66 29.19 7.87
C ASN A 405 27.49 27.88 8.65
N ALA A 406 27.67 26.74 7.98
CA ALA A 406 27.69 25.44 8.65
C ALA A 406 28.82 24.56 8.11
N SER A 407 29.60 23.98 9.03
CA SER A 407 30.67 23.04 8.75
C SER A 407 30.35 21.68 9.35
N ILE A 408 30.48 20.62 8.56
CA ILE A 408 30.26 19.24 9.00
C ILE A 408 31.57 18.71 9.58
N THR A 409 31.51 18.18 10.81
CA THR A 409 32.66 17.73 11.60
C THR A 409 32.46 16.24 11.95
N ASN A 410 33.49 15.57 12.49
CA ASN A 410 33.43 14.17 12.96
C ASN A 410 32.93 13.16 11.90
N SER A 411 33.53 13.13 10.71
CA SER A 411 33.21 12.12 9.67
C SER A 411 31.71 12.01 9.36
N ASN A 412 31.04 13.15 9.18
CA ASN A 412 29.62 13.30 8.87
C ASN A 412 28.63 12.98 10.01
N THR A 413 29.08 12.87 11.27
CA THR A 413 28.18 12.66 12.43
C THR A 413 27.97 13.89 13.31
N ALA A 414 28.60 15.04 13.03
CA ALA A 414 28.37 16.28 13.75
C ALA A 414 28.32 17.50 12.81
N ILE A 415 27.68 18.58 13.26
CA ILE A 415 27.64 19.85 12.55
C ILE A 415 27.88 21.03 13.51
N GLU A 416 28.69 21.98 13.05
CA GLU A 416 28.95 23.26 13.70
C GLU A 416 28.33 24.38 12.88
N ILE A 417 27.44 25.14 13.51
CA ILE A 417 26.74 26.26 12.88
C ILE A 417 27.31 27.56 13.45
N ARG A 418 27.68 28.48 12.56
CA ARG A 418 28.46 29.69 12.84
C ARG A 418 27.79 30.91 12.21
N ASN A 419 28.02 32.10 12.78
CA ASN A 419 27.43 33.38 12.32
C ASN A 419 25.88 33.43 12.36
N PHE A 420 25.23 32.57 13.14
CA PHE A 420 23.78 32.60 13.31
C PHE A 420 23.34 33.93 13.93
N LEU A 421 22.49 34.71 13.23
CA LEU A 421 22.12 36.09 13.61
C LEU A 421 23.32 37.03 13.90
N GLY A 422 24.49 36.77 13.30
CA GLY A 422 25.72 37.53 13.56
C GLY A 422 26.43 37.19 14.88
N GLU A 423 25.98 36.15 15.61
CA GLU A 423 26.64 35.70 16.83
C GLU A 423 28.04 35.13 16.56
N LYS A 424 29.04 35.58 17.32
CA LYS A 424 30.38 34.96 17.37
C LYS A 424 30.39 33.55 18.01
N LYS A 425 29.23 33.03 18.45
CA LYS A 425 29.08 31.76 19.17
C LYS A 425 28.86 30.60 18.20
N VAL A 426 29.76 29.61 18.22
CA VAL A 426 29.58 28.35 17.48
C VAL A 426 28.52 27.50 18.17
N ARG A 427 27.57 26.98 17.40
CA ARG A 427 26.48 26.08 17.86
C ARG A 427 26.73 24.68 17.30
N LYS A 428 27.26 23.77 18.13
CA LYS A 428 27.49 22.37 17.75
C LYS A 428 26.25 21.50 17.99
N VAL A 429 26.01 20.58 17.07
CA VAL A 429 24.98 19.53 17.15
C VAL A 429 25.58 18.21 16.68
N ASP A 430 25.63 17.22 17.57
CA ASP A 430 26.00 15.85 17.25
C ASP A 430 24.74 15.05 16.84
N MET A 431 24.86 14.15 15.87
CA MET A 431 23.76 13.33 15.36
C MET A 431 23.52 12.10 16.22
N LEU A 432 22.32 11.55 16.11
CA LEU A 432 22.00 10.24 16.69
C LEU A 432 22.64 9.10 15.87
N GLU A 433 22.84 7.96 16.52
CA GLU A 433 23.49 6.79 15.94
C GLU A 433 22.80 6.33 14.64
N GLY A 434 23.59 5.94 13.63
CA GLY A 434 23.06 5.54 12.33
C GLY A 434 22.53 6.67 11.44
N VAL A 435 22.72 7.95 11.81
CA VAL A 435 22.40 9.13 11.00
C VAL A 435 23.68 9.82 10.52
N THR A 436 23.70 10.22 9.24
CA THR A 436 24.81 10.95 8.62
C THR A 436 24.33 12.25 7.98
N ILE A 437 25.15 13.31 8.05
CA ILE A 437 24.90 14.60 7.41
C ILE A 437 25.81 14.76 6.19
N LEU A 438 25.25 15.21 5.07
CA LEU A 438 25.98 15.69 3.90
C LEU A 438 25.52 17.13 3.59
N ARG A 439 26.36 17.93 2.92
CA ARG A 439 25.93 19.18 2.28
C ARG A 439 25.55 18.87 0.84
N SER A 440 24.48 19.47 0.33
CA SER A 440 24.00 19.22 -1.03
C SER A 440 24.95 19.82 -2.06
N GLU A 441 25.45 19.01 -3.00
CA GLU A 441 26.26 19.48 -4.14
C GLU A 441 25.43 20.31 -5.13
N LYS A 442 24.14 19.97 -5.27
CA LYS A 442 23.27 20.51 -6.33
C LYS A 442 22.57 21.82 -5.96
N VAL A 443 22.41 22.10 -4.67
CA VAL A 443 21.71 23.32 -4.21
C VAL A 443 22.45 23.92 -3.04
N LYS A 444 22.82 25.20 -3.19
CA LYS A 444 23.49 25.98 -2.15
C LYS A 444 22.66 25.98 -0.87
N ASP A 445 23.36 25.94 0.27
CA ASP A 445 22.80 26.12 1.61
C ASP A 445 21.67 25.13 1.97
N GLU A 446 21.87 23.88 1.51
CA GLU A 446 21.09 22.70 1.85
C GLU A 446 21.96 21.63 2.55
N LEU A 447 21.44 21.06 3.62
CA LEU A 447 21.94 19.84 4.27
C LEU A 447 21.03 18.67 3.93
N VAL A 448 21.61 17.47 3.91
CA VAL A 448 20.92 16.21 3.67
C VAL A 448 21.25 15.28 4.83
N LEU A 449 20.25 14.89 5.61
CA LEU A 449 20.38 13.91 6.69
C LEU A 449 19.85 12.56 6.20
N ASP A 450 20.74 11.59 6.10
CA ASP A 450 20.47 10.22 5.67
C ASP A 450 20.60 9.26 6.85
N GLY A 451 19.68 8.30 6.96
CA GLY A 451 19.73 7.23 7.97
C GLY A 451 18.66 6.16 7.75
N ASN A 452 18.77 5.04 8.45
CA ASN A 452 17.82 3.94 8.29
C ASN A 452 16.56 4.09 9.18
N ASP A 453 16.67 4.70 10.37
CA ASP A 453 15.53 4.92 11.26
C ASP A 453 14.97 6.34 11.14
N ILE A 454 13.66 6.45 10.85
CA ILE A 454 12.96 7.74 10.71
C ILE A 454 12.95 8.56 12.01
N GLU A 455 12.93 7.93 13.19
CA GLU A 455 12.90 8.61 14.47
C GLU A 455 14.28 9.20 14.80
N LEU A 456 15.36 8.48 14.49
CA LEU A 456 16.72 8.99 14.67
C LEU A 456 17.04 10.12 13.67
N VAL A 457 16.68 9.96 12.39
CA VAL A 457 16.84 11.02 11.37
C VAL A 457 16.01 12.27 11.72
N SER A 458 14.75 12.09 12.11
CA SER A 458 13.86 13.22 12.42
C SER A 458 14.20 13.93 13.72
N ARG A 459 14.61 13.22 14.78
CA ARG A 459 15.13 13.83 16.01
C ARG A 459 16.45 14.58 15.74
N SER A 460 17.33 14.04 14.91
CA SER A 460 18.58 14.71 14.51
C SER A 460 18.30 16.03 13.76
N ALA A 461 17.36 16.03 12.80
CA ALA A 461 16.90 17.25 12.13
C ALA A 461 16.22 18.25 13.10
N ALA A 462 15.45 17.75 14.07
CA ALA A 462 14.82 18.58 15.09
C ALA A 462 15.85 19.24 16.03
N LEU A 463 16.92 18.54 16.42
CA LEU A 463 18.01 19.10 17.22
C LEU A 463 18.72 20.25 16.49
N ILE A 464 18.96 20.13 15.18
CA ILE A 464 19.50 21.22 14.34
C ILE A 464 18.55 22.42 14.37
N ASN A 465 17.25 22.21 14.10
CA ASN A 465 16.27 23.29 14.08
C ASN A 465 16.12 23.98 15.45
N GLN A 466 16.03 23.23 16.55
CA GLN A 466 15.95 23.78 17.91
C GLN A 466 17.18 24.60 18.30
N LYS A 467 18.37 24.18 17.87
CA LYS A 467 19.63 24.92 18.09
C LYS A 467 19.72 26.18 17.22
N CYS A 468 18.98 26.26 16.12
CA CYS A 468 18.84 27.43 15.25
C CYS A 468 17.48 28.15 15.37
N HIS A 469 16.72 27.92 16.44
CA HIS A 469 15.47 28.64 16.66
C HIS A 469 15.74 30.04 17.23
N VAL A 470 15.26 31.07 16.55
CA VAL A 470 15.25 32.45 17.08
C VAL A 470 14.41 32.49 18.36
N LYS A 471 14.94 33.11 19.42
CA LYS A 471 14.20 33.35 20.67
C LYS A 471 14.20 34.85 20.97
N ASN A 472 13.18 35.30 21.70
CA ASN A 472 13.05 36.68 22.21
C ASN A 472 13.10 37.78 21.11
N LYS A 473 12.61 37.47 19.90
CA LYS A 473 12.41 38.40 18.78
C LYS A 473 11.10 38.06 18.06
N ASP A 474 10.50 39.02 17.34
CA ASP A 474 9.33 38.75 16.49
C ASP A 474 9.73 37.89 15.28
N ILE A 475 9.24 36.65 15.27
CA ILE A 475 9.49 35.65 14.22
C ILE A 475 8.98 36.06 12.83
N ARG A 476 8.07 37.05 12.75
CA ARG A 476 7.60 37.62 11.48
C ARG A 476 8.61 38.58 10.85
N LYS A 477 9.58 39.06 11.64
CA LYS A 477 10.71 39.88 11.18
C LYS A 477 12.01 39.07 11.13
N PHE A 478 12.26 38.24 12.14
CA PHE A 478 13.47 37.40 12.22
C PHE A 478 13.12 35.92 12.00
N LEU A 479 13.08 35.51 10.73
CA LEU A 479 12.82 34.14 10.29
C LEU A 479 14.12 33.36 9.96
N ASP A 480 15.29 33.93 10.30
CA ASP A 480 16.60 33.33 10.06
C ASP A 480 16.77 32.02 10.85
N GLY A 481 17.02 30.89 10.18
CA GLY A 481 17.00 29.55 10.76
C GLY A 481 17.37 28.43 9.78
N ILE A 482 17.41 27.19 10.27
CA ILE A 482 17.62 25.98 9.46
C ILE A 482 16.38 25.11 9.56
N TYR A 483 15.67 24.90 8.45
CA TYR A 483 14.34 24.30 8.40
C TYR A 483 14.31 23.08 7.47
N VAL A 484 13.53 22.05 7.83
CA VAL A 484 13.32 20.89 6.95
C VAL A 484 12.52 21.33 5.72
N SER A 485 13.13 21.21 4.54
CA SER A 485 12.53 21.60 3.25
C SER A 485 11.84 20.45 2.54
N ASP A 486 12.34 19.22 2.70
CA ASP A 486 11.84 18.03 2.03
C ASP A 486 12.10 16.77 2.87
N LYS A 487 11.27 15.75 2.70
CA LYS A 487 11.33 14.46 3.40
C LYS A 487 11.00 13.34 2.42
N GLY A 488 11.96 12.45 2.20
CA GLY A 488 11.81 11.31 1.29
C GLY A 488 12.64 10.11 1.75
N THR A 489 12.96 9.26 0.77
CA THR A 489 13.80 8.07 0.95
C THR A 489 15.13 8.23 0.20
N ILE A 490 16.14 7.44 0.57
CA ILE A 490 17.49 7.55 -0.02
C ILE A 490 17.50 7.02 -1.47
N THR A 491 16.76 5.94 -1.72
CA THR A 491 16.47 5.43 -3.07
C THR A 491 15.18 6.04 -3.60
N GLU A 492 15.29 7.05 -4.46
CA GLU A 492 14.13 7.62 -5.16
C GLU A 492 13.50 6.57 -6.09
N ASP A 493 12.18 6.38 -5.96
CA ASP A 493 11.42 5.51 -6.84
C ASP A 493 11.33 6.13 -8.25
N GLN A 494 11.95 5.49 -9.23
CA GLN A 494 11.43 5.54 -10.60
C GLN A 494 10.06 4.87 -10.55
N ILE A 495 8.98 5.65 -10.72
CA ILE A 495 7.60 5.19 -10.53
C ILE A 495 7.16 4.33 -11.73
N GLY A 496 7.69 3.11 -11.80
CA GLY A 496 7.05 2.01 -12.49
C GLY A 496 5.79 1.61 -11.70
N TRP A 497 4.66 1.49 -12.38
CA TRP A 497 3.38 1.15 -11.75
C TRP A 497 3.30 -0.35 -11.47
N THR A 498 3.58 -0.76 -10.22
CA THR A 498 3.20 -2.08 -9.69
C THR A 498 2.47 -1.90 -8.37
N ASN A 499 1.24 -2.43 -8.28
CA ASN A 499 0.32 -2.11 -7.19
C ASN A 499 0.65 -2.86 -5.90
N GLY A 500 0.75 -2.14 -4.77
CA GLY A 500 1.00 -2.77 -3.47
C GLY A 500 1.12 -1.78 -2.30
N MET A 501 0.03 -1.58 -1.56
CA MET A 501 0.03 -1.10 -0.16
C MET A 501 0.71 0.25 0.18
N LEU A 502 0.67 1.24 -0.72
CA LEU A 502 1.08 2.63 -0.42
C LEU A 502 0.06 3.70 -0.87
N LEU A 503 -1.22 3.33 -0.97
CA LEU A 503 -2.28 4.11 -1.61
C LEU A 503 -3.27 4.77 -0.63
N THR A 504 -2.76 5.39 0.45
CA THR A 504 -3.60 6.09 1.46
C THR A 504 -3.19 7.53 1.78
N GLN A 505 -2.03 8.04 1.33
CA GLN A 505 -1.59 9.41 1.68
C GLN A 505 -0.91 10.24 0.57
N ARG A 506 -0.96 9.79 -0.69
CA ARG A 506 -1.08 10.70 -1.84
C ARG A 506 -2.41 10.43 -2.54
N MET A 507 -3.16 11.50 -2.80
CA MET A 507 -4.41 11.42 -3.55
C MET A 507 -4.06 11.23 -5.02
N ASN A 508 -4.14 9.98 -5.52
CA ASN A 508 -4.11 9.72 -6.95
C ASN A 508 -5.30 10.46 -7.57
N TRP A 509 -5.04 11.58 -8.24
CA TRP A 509 -6.09 12.41 -8.86
C TRP A 509 -6.97 11.58 -9.81
N VAL A 510 -6.38 10.59 -10.50
CA VAL A 510 -7.11 9.61 -11.32
C VAL A 510 -8.13 8.80 -10.50
N GLU A 511 -7.76 8.25 -9.34
CA GLU A 511 -8.68 7.49 -8.46
C GLU A 511 -9.73 8.40 -7.79
N PHE A 512 -9.40 9.67 -7.55
CA PHE A 512 -10.37 10.66 -7.10
C PHE A 512 -11.36 11.05 -8.22
N LEU A 513 -10.90 11.10 -9.46
CA LEU A 513 -11.65 11.51 -10.64
C LEU A 513 -12.60 10.42 -11.18
N LYS A 514 -12.29 9.11 -11.02
CA LYS A 514 -13.17 8.03 -11.51
C LYS A 514 -14.63 8.15 -11.00
N PRO A 515 -14.93 8.36 -9.70
CA PRO A 515 -16.31 8.59 -9.24
C PRO A 515 -16.92 9.89 -9.75
N VAL A 516 -16.13 10.94 -9.97
CA VAL A 516 -16.62 12.21 -10.54
C VAL A 516 -17.06 12.00 -12.00
N VAL A 517 -16.25 11.32 -12.81
CA VAL A 517 -16.58 10.97 -14.20
C VAL A 517 -17.79 10.02 -14.26
N ALA A 518 -17.86 9.03 -13.37
CA ALA A 518 -19.01 8.14 -13.28
C ALA A 518 -20.33 8.88 -12.97
N MET A 519 -20.30 9.92 -12.11
CA MET A 519 -21.45 10.79 -11.88
C MET A 519 -21.78 11.66 -13.10
N LEU A 520 -20.79 12.32 -13.72
CA LEU A 520 -21.02 13.14 -14.92
C LEU A 520 -21.68 12.34 -16.07
N VAL A 521 -21.28 11.07 -16.25
CA VAL A 521 -21.92 10.16 -17.21
C VAL A 521 -23.36 9.83 -16.81
N PHE A 522 -23.62 9.53 -15.52
CA PHE A 522 -24.98 9.33 -15.03
C PHE A 522 -25.87 10.57 -15.25
N ASP A 523 -25.37 11.76 -14.87
CA ASP A 523 -26.12 13.02 -14.92
C ASP A 523 -26.49 13.39 -16.37
N THR A 524 -25.57 13.17 -17.31
CA THR A 524 -25.79 13.37 -18.75
C THR A 524 -26.84 12.40 -19.32
N LEU A 525 -26.75 11.12 -18.96
CA LEU A 525 -27.73 10.10 -19.38
C LEU A 525 -29.13 10.40 -18.80
N PHE A 526 -29.21 10.90 -17.56
CA PHE A 526 -30.47 11.29 -16.92
C PHE A 526 -31.10 12.55 -17.56
N ALA A 527 -30.28 13.54 -17.92
CA ALA A 527 -30.73 14.73 -18.64
C ALA A 527 -31.36 14.37 -20.00
N LEU A 528 -30.64 13.61 -20.84
CA LEU A 528 -31.12 13.10 -22.13
C LEU A 528 -32.42 12.28 -21.98
N MET A 529 -32.48 11.41 -20.96
CA MET A 529 -33.68 10.61 -20.67
C MET A 529 -34.88 11.50 -20.32
N THR A 530 -34.68 12.58 -19.57
CA THR A 530 -35.78 13.47 -19.14
C THR A 530 -36.42 14.17 -20.34
N ALA A 531 -35.62 14.64 -21.31
CA ALA A 531 -36.12 15.21 -22.56
C ALA A 531 -36.91 14.19 -23.41
N LEU A 532 -36.33 13.00 -23.64
CA LEU A 532 -36.97 11.92 -24.41
C LEU A 532 -38.29 11.46 -23.78
N VAL A 533 -38.32 11.26 -22.47
CA VAL A 533 -39.51 10.76 -21.77
C VAL A 533 -40.61 11.83 -21.70
N LYS A 534 -40.29 13.11 -21.53
CA LYS A 534 -41.29 14.19 -21.63
C LYS A 534 -42.04 14.13 -22.97
N LYS A 535 -41.33 13.89 -24.08
CA LYS A 535 -41.95 13.74 -25.40
C LYS A 535 -42.80 12.47 -25.49
N ALA A 536 -42.26 11.32 -25.07
CA ALA A 536 -43.00 10.06 -25.09
C ALA A 536 -44.29 10.07 -24.22
N LEU A 537 -44.28 10.76 -23.08
CA LEU A 537 -45.46 10.97 -22.23
C LEU A 537 -46.50 11.87 -22.92
N ALA A 538 -46.07 12.90 -23.66
CA ALA A 538 -46.97 13.72 -24.46
C ALA A 538 -47.61 12.93 -25.62
N ASP A 539 -46.86 11.99 -26.21
CA ASP A 539 -47.36 11.00 -27.18
C ASP A 539 -48.28 9.92 -26.52
N GLY A 540 -48.71 10.10 -25.27
CA GLY A 540 -49.68 9.25 -24.58
C GLY A 540 -49.11 8.00 -23.88
N LEU A 541 -47.79 7.88 -23.71
CA LEU A 541 -47.19 6.73 -23.02
C LEU A 541 -47.58 6.70 -21.52
N ASN A 542 -48.02 5.54 -21.04
CA ASN A 542 -48.35 5.37 -19.62
C ASN A 542 -47.07 5.25 -18.77
N HIS A 543 -46.97 6.07 -17.72
CA HIS A 543 -45.78 6.13 -16.86
C HIS A 543 -45.49 4.82 -16.10
N VAL A 544 -46.50 4.03 -15.70
CA VAL A 544 -46.29 2.75 -14.98
C VAL A 544 -45.78 1.67 -15.93
N VAL A 545 -46.34 1.60 -17.14
CA VAL A 545 -45.87 0.70 -18.20
C VAL A 545 -44.44 1.06 -18.61
N PHE A 546 -44.13 2.36 -18.76
CA PHE A 546 -42.77 2.84 -19.02
C PHE A 546 -41.76 2.42 -17.94
N ILE A 547 -42.10 2.58 -16.65
CA ILE A 547 -41.25 2.13 -15.53
C ILE A 547 -41.06 0.61 -15.60
N THR A 548 -42.14 -0.16 -15.79
CA THR A 548 -42.08 -1.63 -15.88
C THR A 548 -41.12 -2.07 -16.99
N LEU A 549 -41.28 -1.54 -18.21
CA LEU A 549 -40.48 -1.95 -19.36
C LEU A 549 -39.03 -1.47 -19.27
N ARG A 550 -38.75 -0.26 -18.76
CA ARG A 550 -37.37 0.21 -18.59
C ARG A 550 -36.59 -0.61 -17.55
N GLN A 551 -37.27 -1.03 -16.48
CA GLN A 551 -36.66 -1.91 -15.47
C GLN A 551 -36.46 -3.34 -16.00
N PHE A 552 -37.40 -3.86 -16.80
CA PHE A 552 -37.24 -5.14 -17.49
C PHE A 552 -36.02 -5.15 -18.43
N VAL A 553 -35.88 -4.13 -19.28
CA VAL A 553 -34.73 -3.98 -20.19
C VAL A 553 -33.40 -3.93 -19.41
N ALA A 554 -33.36 -3.21 -18.28
CA ALA A 554 -32.18 -3.16 -17.42
C ALA A 554 -31.88 -4.51 -16.75
N ALA A 555 -32.89 -5.24 -16.30
CA ALA A 555 -32.73 -6.58 -15.72
C ALA A 555 -32.17 -7.58 -16.74
N VAL A 556 -32.72 -7.61 -17.96
CA VAL A 556 -32.24 -8.47 -19.07
C VAL A 556 -30.80 -8.14 -19.46
N LEU A 557 -30.42 -6.86 -19.48
CA LEU A 557 -29.04 -6.43 -19.75
C LEU A 557 -28.06 -6.82 -18.62
N LEU A 558 -28.44 -6.58 -17.36
CA LEU A 558 -27.54 -6.76 -16.23
C LEU A 558 -27.40 -8.21 -15.77
N ALA A 559 -28.44 -9.05 -15.92
CA ALA A 559 -28.42 -10.45 -15.48
C ALA A 559 -27.22 -11.28 -16.02
N PRO A 560 -26.92 -11.31 -17.34
CA PRO A 560 -25.76 -12.04 -17.86
C PRO A 560 -24.42 -11.41 -17.41
N ILE A 561 -24.32 -10.08 -17.40
CA ILE A 561 -23.11 -9.36 -16.97
C ILE A 561 -22.79 -9.71 -15.50
N ALA A 562 -23.79 -9.62 -14.63
CA ALA A 562 -23.69 -9.98 -13.22
C ALA A 562 -23.33 -11.46 -13.01
N TYR A 563 -23.92 -12.37 -13.81
CA TYR A 563 -23.61 -13.79 -13.75
C TYR A 563 -22.14 -14.06 -14.11
N PHE A 564 -21.68 -13.66 -15.30
CA PHE A 564 -20.30 -13.98 -15.73
C PHE A 564 -19.23 -13.26 -14.90
N LYS A 565 -19.48 -12.01 -14.49
CA LYS A 565 -18.49 -11.17 -13.79
C LYS A 565 -18.37 -11.44 -12.29
N GLU A 566 -19.47 -11.79 -11.62
CA GLU A 566 -19.50 -11.87 -10.15
C GLU A 566 -19.84 -13.27 -9.60
N ARG A 567 -20.05 -14.30 -10.44
CA ARG A 567 -20.37 -15.67 -10.00
C ARG A 567 -19.46 -16.22 -8.89
N ASN A 568 -18.17 -15.91 -8.93
CA ASN A 568 -17.17 -16.42 -7.98
C ASN A 568 -16.96 -15.53 -6.75
N THR A 569 -17.56 -14.33 -6.69
CA THR A 569 -17.30 -13.31 -5.65
C THR A 569 -18.54 -12.93 -4.83
N ARG A 570 -19.70 -13.52 -5.14
CA ARG A 570 -20.97 -13.27 -4.44
C ARG A 570 -20.97 -13.81 -3.00
N PRO A 571 -21.31 -12.98 -1.99
CA PRO A 571 -21.62 -13.46 -0.64
C PRO A 571 -22.81 -14.43 -0.62
N ARG A 572 -22.89 -15.26 0.43
CA ARG A 572 -24.05 -16.14 0.67
C ARG A 572 -25.33 -15.30 0.76
N PHE A 573 -26.37 -15.73 0.05
CA PHE A 573 -27.64 -15.02 -0.01
C PHE A 573 -28.47 -15.32 1.24
N THR A 574 -28.79 -14.29 2.03
CA THR A 574 -29.62 -14.42 3.25
C THR A 574 -30.98 -13.76 3.07
N THR A 575 -31.94 -14.15 3.90
CA THR A 575 -33.28 -13.52 3.98
C THR A 575 -33.19 -12.01 4.27
N GLU A 576 -32.22 -11.59 5.08
CA GLU A 576 -31.93 -10.19 5.34
C GLU A 576 -31.48 -9.44 4.07
N ILE A 577 -30.54 -10.01 3.31
CA ILE A 577 -30.05 -9.43 2.04
C ILE A 577 -31.17 -9.35 1.00
N PHE A 578 -32.03 -10.38 0.92
CA PHE A 578 -33.24 -10.35 0.09
C PHE A 578 -34.16 -9.19 0.48
N ALA A 579 -34.42 -8.99 1.77
CA ALA A 579 -35.25 -7.89 2.25
C ALA A 579 -34.64 -6.50 1.91
N TYR A 580 -33.33 -6.33 2.05
CA TYR A 580 -32.64 -5.10 1.60
C TYR A 580 -32.79 -4.86 0.09
N MET A 581 -32.64 -5.89 -0.75
CA MET A 581 -32.81 -5.77 -2.20
C MET A 581 -34.26 -5.46 -2.59
N PHE A 582 -35.24 -6.11 -1.96
CA PHE A 582 -36.66 -5.86 -2.19
C PHE A 582 -37.08 -4.44 -1.78
N MET A 583 -36.60 -3.94 -0.64
CA MET A 583 -36.83 -2.56 -0.19
C MET A 583 -36.07 -1.53 -1.04
N SER A 584 -34.90 -1.88 -1.58
CA SER A 584 -34.19 -1.03 -2.54
C SER A 584 -34.94 -0.91 -3.86
N ALA A 585 -35.47 -2.03 -4.38
CA ALA A 585 -36.36 -2.06 -5.54
C ALA A 585 -37.63 -1.24 -5.30
N LEU A 586 -38.25 -1.36 -4.11
CA LEU A 586 -39.46 -0.62 -3.78
C LEU A 586 -39.21 0.90 -3.74
N LEU A 587 -38.21 1.36 -2.98
CA LEU A 587 -37.98 2.80 -2.77
C LEU A 587 -37.43 3.50 -4.02
N GLY A 588 -36.34 3.00 -4.62
CA GLY A 588 -35.68 3.66 -5.75
C GLY A 588 -36.10 3.15 -7.13
N GLY A 589 -36.47 1.87 -7.21
CA GLY A 589 -36.94 1.24 -8.44
C GLY A 589 -38.37 1.64 -8.79
N LEU A 590 -39.31 1.47 -7.86
CA LEU A 590 -40.73 1.78 -8.07
C LEU A 590 -41.12 3.18 -7.57
N CYS A 591 -41.08 3.43 -6.26
CA CYS A 591 -41.71 4.60 -5.64
C CYS A 591 -41.13 5.92 -6.16
N ALA A 592 -39.82 6.13 -6.09
CA ALA A 592 -39.18 7.34 -6.61
C ALA A 592 -39.51 7.58 -8.10
N GLN A 593 -39.40 6.55 -8.94
CA GLN A 593 -39.66 6.68 -10.39
C GLN A 593 -41.12 6.98 -10.69
N TYR A 594 -42.05 6.31 -10.00
CA TYR A 594 -43.49 6.56 -10.14
C TYR A 594 -43.85 8.00 -9.75
N LEU A 595 -43.36 8.46 -8.58
CA LEU A 595 -43.56 9.82 -8.09
C LEU A 595 -42.92 10.88 -9.02
N PHE A 596 -41.74 10.60 -9.57
CA PHE A 596 -41.05 11.46 -10.54
C PHE A 596 -41.83 11.60 -11.85
N PHE A 597 -42.20 10.49 -12.51
CA PHE A 597 -42.89 10.54 -13.81
C PHE A 597 -44.35 11.00 -13.70
N LEU A 598 -45.04 10.69 -12.60
CA LEU A 598 -46.35 11.24 -12.32
C LEU A 598 -46.28 12.75 -12.02
N GLY A 599 -45.31 13.18 -11.19
CA GLY A 599 -45.03 14.61 -10.95
C GLY A 599 -44.69 15.38 -12.23
N LEU A 600 -43.87 14.80 -13.10
CA LEU A 600 -43.53 15.34 -14.42
C LEU A 600 -44.77 15.47 -15.33
N SER A 601 -45.75 14.57 -15.23
CA SER A 601 -47.00 14.65 -16.02
C SER A 601 -47.95 15.77 -15.57
N TYR A 602 -47.80 16.26 -14.33
CA TYR A 602 -48.58 17.38 -13.78
C TYR A 602 -47.83 18.72 -13.74
N THR A 603 -46.55 18.75 -14.17
CA THR A 603 -45.67 19.93 -14.05
C THR A 603 -44.81 20.12 -15.30
N THR A 604 -43.76 20.94 -15.23
CA THR A 604 -42.77 21.09 -16.31
C THR A 604 -41.49 20.32 -15.98
N ALA A 605 -40.74 19.94 -17.01
CA ALA A 605 -39.40 19.35 -16.83
C ALA A 605 -38.46 20.30 -16.06
N THR A 606 -38.55 21.62 -16.28
CA THR A 606 -37.80 22.63 -15.53
C THR A 606 -38.11 22.58 -14.03
N LEU A 607 -39.39 22.49 -13.65
CA LEU A 607 -39.80 22.38 -12.24
C LEU A 607 -39.42 21.02 -11.65
N THR A 608 -39.55 19.94 -12.42
CA THR A 608 -39.14 18.58 -12.04
C THR A 608 -37.63 18.50 -11.77
N ALA A 609 -36.79 19.10 -12.63
CA ALA A 609 -35.36 19.23 -12.40
C ALA A 609 -35.06 20.11 -11.18
N THR A 610 -35.77 21.24 -11.03
CA THR A 610 -35.66 22.16 -9.89
C THR A 610 -35.85 21.44 -8.55
N PHE A 611 -36.91 20.63 -8.43
CA PHE A 611 -37.15 19.81 -7.24
C PHE A 611 -36.10 18.72 -7.05
N SER A 612 -35.61 18.08 -8.13
CA SER A 612 -34.60 17.02 -8.06
C SER A 612 -33.31 17.48 -7.36
N ASN A 613 -32.98 18.78 -7.45
CA ASN A 613 -31.85 19.39 -6.72
C ASN A 613 -32.01 19.38 -5.19
N MET A 614 -33.21 19.19 -4.66
CA MET A 614 -33.44 19.04 -3.21
C MET A 614 -33.01 17.66 -2.70
N THR A 615 -32.75 16.68 -3.58
CA THR A 615 -32.26 15.34 -3.23
C THR A 615 -31.05 15.37 -2.29
N PRO A 616 -29.93 16.08 -2.58
CA PRO A 616 -28.83 16.22 -1.63
C PRO A 616 -29.23 16.80 -0.26
N VAL A 617 -30.21 17.71 -0.19
CA VAL A 617 -30.72 18.24 1.09
C VAL A 617 -31.41 17.14 1.89
N PHE A 618 -32.37 16.43 1.29
CA PHE A 618 -33.07 15.34 1.98
C PHE A 618 -32.12 14.18 2.32
N THR A 619 -31.18 13.85 1.43
CA THR A 619 -30.15 12.82 1.70
C THR A 619 -29.27 13.21 2.89
N PHE A 620 -28.88 14.49 3.00
CA PHE A 620 -28.09 15.00 4.12
C PHE A 620 -28.89 15.06 5.43
N LEU A 621 -30.11 15.61 5.40
CA LEU A 621 -31.00 15.73 6.57
C LEU A 621 -31.39 14.35 7.14
N ILE A 622 -31.58 13.34 6.30
CA ILE A 622 -31.91 11.97 6.73
C ILE A 622 -30.64 11.19 7.13
N ALA A 623 -29.46 11.51 6.57
CA ALA A 623 -28.20 10.89 6.97
C ALA A 623 -27.79 11.20 8.42
N ILE A 624 -28.10 12.40 8.92
CA ILE A 624 -27.77 12.86 10.28
C ILE A 624 -28.41 11.96 11.38
N PRO A 625 -29.75 11.81 11.48
CA PRO A 625 -30.37 10.97 12.50
C PRO A 625 -30.06 9.47 12.31
N LEU A 626 -29.79 9.02 11.09
CA LEU A 626 -29.33 7.66 10.81
C LEU A 626 -27.84 7.43 11.12
N GLN A 627 -27.11 8.44 11.62
CA GLN A 627 -25.68 8.44 11.92
C GLN A 627 -24.78 8.00 10.74
N LEU A 628 -25.23 8.29 9.51
CA LEU A 628 -24.52 7.99 8.26
C LEU A 628 -23.55 9.09 7.85
N GLU A 629 -23.74 10.31 8.35
CA GLU A 629 -22.82 11.45 8.22
C GLU A 629 -22.70 12.16 9.58
N THR A 630 -21.50 12.62 9.92
CA THR A 630 -21.27 13.53 11.06
C THR A 630 -21.06 14.95 10.54
N VAL A 631 -21.67 15.92 11.22
CA VAL A 631 -21.66 17.34 10.78
C VAL A 631 -21.39 18.23 11.98
N ASP A 632 -20.13 18.63 12.16
CA ASP A 632 -19.79 19.71 13.09
C ASP A 632 -19.86 21.06 12.38
N VAL A 633 -20.99 21.75 12.57
CA VAL A 633 -21.24 23.11 12.03
C VAL A 633 -20.35 24.19 12.65
N ARG A 634 -19.66 23.93 13.77
CA ARG A 634 -18.66 24.83 14.35
C ARG A 634 -17.30 24.69 13.65
N SER A 635 -17.04 23.56 12.99
CA SER A 635 -15.84 23.36 12.18
C SER A 635 -15.94 24.06 10.83
N LYS A 636 -14.83 24.65 10.35
CA LYS A 636 -14.78 25.27 9.01
C LYS A 636 -15.08 24.30 7.87
N ALA A 637 -14.84 23.00 8.06
CA ALA A 637 -15.07 21.98 7.05
C ALA A 637 -16.54 21.50 7.04
N GLY A 638 -17.15 21.27 8.20
CA GLY A 638 -18.59 20.98 8.31
C GLY A 638 -19.45 22.16 7.87
N LEU A 639 -19.07 23.39 8.23
CA LEU A 639 -19.70 24.61 7.71
C LEU A 639 -19.59 24.68 6.17
N ALA A 640 -18.44 24.36 5.59
CA ALA A 640 -18.27 24.31 4.13
C ALA A 640 -19.14 23.24 3.44
N LYS A 641 -19.39 22.08 4.09
CA LYS A 641 -20.38 21.10 3.58
C LYS A 641 -21.79 21.69 3.56
N VAL A 642 -22.23 22.33 4.66
CA VAL A 642 -23.58 22.90 4.78
C VAL A 642 -23.76 24.07 3.80
N VAL A 643 -22.85 25.05 3.82
CA VAL A 643 -22.89 26.21 2.92
C VAL A 643 -22.76 25.77 1.46
N GLY A 644 -21.86 24.83 1.14
CA GLY A 644 -21.74 24.28 -0.21
C GLY A 644 -23.02 23.61 -0.70
N THR A 645 -23.69 22.82 0.15
CA THR A 645 -24.99 22.20 -0.16
C THR A 645 -26.07 23.27 -0.40
N LEU A 646 -26.18 24.26 0.48
CA LEU A 646 -27.16 25.35 0.36
C LEU A 646 -26.91 26.22 -0.88
N MET A 647 -25.66 26.52 -1.21
CA MET A 647 -25.29 27.23 -2.44
C MET A 647 -25.61 26.43 -3.69
N SER A 648 -25.37 25.12 -3.71
CA SER A 648 -25.75 24.25 -4.84
C SER A 648 -27.26 24.23 -5.06
N VAL A 649 -28.03 24.11 -3.98
CA VAL A 649 -29.49 24.03 -4.03
C VAL A 649 -30.09 25.38 -4.41
N GLY A 650 -29.60 26.47 -3.82
CA GLY A 650 -30.01 27.84 -4.17
C GLY A 650 -29.65 28.20 -5.61
N GLY A 651 -28.46 27.84 -6.07
CA GLY A 651 -28.01 28.04 -7.45
C GLY A 651 -28.87 27.30 -8.47
N ALA A 652 -29.18 26.03 -8.22
CA ALA A 652 -30.01 25.24 -9.12
C ALA A 652 -31.50 25.66 -9.06
N THR A 653 -31.98 26.13 -7.90
CA THR A 653 -33.31 26.75 -7.76
C THR A 653 -33.39 28.05 -8.55
N LEU A 654 -32.35 28.89 -8.51
CA LEU A 654 -32.25 30.10 -9.32
C LEU A 654 -32.24 29.76 -10.82
N LEU A 655 -31.45 28.76 -11.23
CA LEU A 655 -31.34 28.28 -12.61
C LEU A 655 -32.69 27.81 -13.20
N GLY A 656 -33.58 27.28 -12.35
CA GLY A 656 -34.90 26.80 -12.74
C GLY A 656 -36.05 27.82 -12.66
N LEU A 657 -35.99 28.78 -11.72
CA LEU A 657 -37.08 29.72 -11.45
C LEU A 657 -36.84 31.15 -11.95
N TYR A 658 -35.57 31.55 -12.18
CA TYR A 658 -35.22 32.89 -12.63
C TYR A 658 -34.55 32.84 -14.01
N LYS A 659 -35.20 33.42 -15.02
CA LYS A 659 -34.60 33.63 -16.35
C LYS A 659 -33.71 34.87 -16.37
N GLY A 660 -34.27 36.06 -16.18
CA GLY A 660 -33.54 37.31 -16.40
C GLY A 660 -33.30 37.59 -17.90
N ALA A 661 -32.35 38.48 -18.21
CA ALA A 661 -32.02 38.85 -19.60
C ALA A 661 -31.40 37.68 -20.39
N ALA A 662 -31.61 37.63 -21.71
CA ALA A 662 -30.94 36.67 -22.58
C ALA A 662 -29.44 37.04 -22.72
N LEU A 663 -28.55 36.05 -22.65
CA LEU A 663 -27.10 36.20 -22.82
C LEU A 663 -26.60 35.78 -24.22
N THR A 664 -27.49 35.26 -25.07
CA THR A 664 -27.16 34.71 -26.39
C THR A 664 -28.12 35.26 -27.45
N HIS A 665 -27.59 36.02 -28.40
CA HIS A 665 -28.36 36.58 -29.52
C HIS A 665 -28.33 35.63 -30.73
N THR A 666 -29.17 34.59 -30.72
CA THR A 666 -29.46 33.79 -31.91
C THR A 666 -30.58 34.43 -32.74
N THR A 667 -30.27 34.85 -33.96
CA THR A 667 -31.23 35.39 -34.93
C THR A 667 -32.03 34.27 -35.61
N SER A 668 -33.07 33.80 -34.93
CA SER A 668 -34.05 32.84 -35.48
C SER A 668 -35.48 33.27 -35.12
N SER A 669 -36.22 33.78 -36.09
CA SER A 669 -37.62 34.19 -35.92
C SER A 669 -38.56 32.99 -36.01
N VAL A 670 -38.68 32.20 -34.93
CA VAL A 670 -39.65 31.11 -34.80
C VAL A 670 -40.52 31.29 -33.56
N GLN A 671 -41.64 31.98 -33.79
CA GLN A 671 -42.97 31.81 -33.17
C GLN A 671 -43.06 31.31 -31.71
N GLU A 672 -43.52 32.19 -30.81
CA GLU A 672 -43.96 31.81 -29.46
C GLU A 672 -44.97 30.65 -29.48
N HIS A 673 -44.74 29.60 -28.67
CA HIS A 673 -45.79 28.74 -28.11
C HIS A 673 -45.35 28.24 -26.73
N GLY A 674 -46.12 28.53 -25.68
CA GLY A 674 -45.93 27.91 -24.35
C GLY A 674 -45.97 28.79 -23.10
N ALA A 675 -46.08 30.12 -23.20
CA ALA A 675 -46.05 31.01 -22.03
C ALA A 675 -46.95 32.27 -22.14
N LYS A 676 -48.23 32.10 -22.51
CA LYS A 676 -49.26 33.16 -22.37
C LYS A 676 -50.28 32.74 -21.31
N GLY A 677 -50.76 33.73 -20.54
CA GLY A 677 -51.40 33.52 -19.24
C GLY A 677 -52.81 32.92 -19.30
N ILE A 678 -53.18 32.19 -18.24
CA ILE A 678 -54.55 31.69 -18.06
C ILE A 678 -55.43 32.80 -17.49
N THR A 679 -56.21 33.46 -18.35
CA THR A 679 -57.27 34.40 -17.95
C THR A 679 -58.63 33.97 -18.51
N SER A 680 -59.11 32.77 -18.11
CA SER A 680 -60.54 32.44 -18.04
C SER A 680 -60.83 31.12 -17.28
N ASN A 681 -61.74 31.20 -16.31
CA ASN A 681 -62.64 30.16 -15.78
C ASN A 681 -62.15 28.70 -15.64
N SER A 682 -61.01 28.45 -14.99
CA SER A 682 -60.66 27.10 -14.43
C SER A 682 -59.69 27.16 -13.23
N SER A 683 -59.89 28.13 -12.33
CA SER A 683 -58.88 28.61 -11.37
C SER A 683 -58.58 27.72 -10.15
N SER A 684 -59.40 26.70 -9.86
CA SER A 684 -59.17 25.73 -8.77
C SER A 684 -58.40 24.50 -9.26
N ILE A 685 -59.00 23.73 -10.18
CA ILE A 685 -58.47 22.44 -10.68
C ILE A 685 -57.06 22.56 -11.28
N SER A 686 -56.76 23.69 -11.94
CA SER A 686 -55.43 23.97 -12.49
C SER A 686 -54.36 24.13 -11.40
N LYS A 687 -54.66 24.89 -10.33
CA LYS A 687 -53.78 25.05 -9.17
C LYS A 687 -53.63 23.74 -8.39
N GLU A 688 -54.72 23.02 -8.19
CA GLU A 688 -54.75 21.75 -7.45
C GLU A 688 -53.88 20.69 -8.11
N ARG A 689 -53.97 20.51 -9.44
CA ARG A 689 -53.11 19.58 -10.19
C ARG A 689 -51.63 19.96 -10.12
N TRP A 690 -51.30 21.26 -10.24
CA TRP A 690 -49.92 21.75 -10.16
C TRP A 690 -49.33 21.61 -8.75
N MET A 691 -50.14 21.85 -7.71
CA MET A 691 -49.79 21.63 -6.31
C MET A 691 -49.57 20.13 -6.02
N LEU A 692 -50.47 19.26 -6.50
CA LEU A 692 -50.32 17.80 -6.41
C LEU A 692 -49.02 17.33 -7.07
N GLY A 693 -48.74 17.80 -8.30
CA GLY A 693 -47.48 17.52 -9.00
C GLY A 693 -46.25 17.94 -8.20
N SER A 694 -46.29 19.11 -7.56
CA SER A 694 -45.21 19.61 -6.69
C SER A 694 -45.01 18.74 -5.44
N VAL A 695 -46.10 18.31 -4.78
CA VAL A 695 -46.04 17.39 -3.63
C VAL A 695 -45.46 16.02 -4.02
N LEU A 696 -45.87 15.47 -5.17
CA LEU A 696 -45.32 14.22 -5.70
C LEU A 696 -43.80 14.32 -5.97
N LEU A 697 -43.32 15.45 -6.48
CA LEU A 697 -41.89 15.69 -6.70
C LEU A 697 -41.08 15.78 -5.39
N VAL A 698 -41.64 16.38 -4.34
CA VAL A 698 -41.01 16.36 -2.99
C VAL A 698 -40.94 14.93 -2.44
N LEU A 699 -42.03 14.16 -2.55
CA LEU A 699 -42.08 12.76 -2.12
C LEU A 699 -41.08 11.88 -2.90
N ASN A 700 -40.90 12.11 -4.21
CA ASN A 700 -39.83 11.50 -5.00
C ASN A 700 -38.46 11.77 -4.39
N CYS A 701 -38.13 13.04 -4.11
CA CYS A 701 -36.81 13.40 -3.59
C CYS A 701 -36.52 12.76 -2.23
N ILE A 702 -37.53 12.62 -1.36
CA ILE A 702 -37.43 11.90 -0.09
C ILE A 702 -37.23 10.39 -0.33
N SER A 703 -38.02 9.78 -1.22
CA SER A 703 -37.95 8.34 -1.54
C SER A 703 -36.61 7.95 -2.16
N PHE A 704 -36.09 8.77 -3.08
CA PHE A 704 -34.79 8.57 -3.72
C PHE A 704 -33.61 8.82 -2.76
N SER A 705 -33.74 9.78 -1.84
CA SER A 705 -32.78 9.98 -0.76
C SER A 705 -32.71 8.77 0.18
N LEU A 706 -33.87 8.23 0.59
CA LEU A 706 -33.95 7.00 1.39
C LEU A 706 -33.32 5.81 0.66
N TRP A 707 -33.55 5.68 -0.65
CA TRP A 707 -32.92 4.65 -1.48
C TRP A 707 -31.39 4.76 -1.51
N MET A 708 -30.82 5.96 -1.68
CA MET A 708 -29.36 6.14 -1.64
C MET A 708 -28.77 5.77 -0.27
N LEU A 709 -29.42 6.18 0.81
CA LEU A 709 -28.99 5.84 2.18
C LEU A 709 -29.12 4.33 2.47
N LEU A 710 -30.13 3.67 1.88
CA LEU A 710 -30.29 2.21 1.93
C LEU A 710 -29.20 1.51 1.11
N GLN A 711 -28.85 1.98 -0.09
CA GLN A 711 -27.76 1.44 -0.89
C GLN A 711 -26.39 1.61 -0.20
N GLY A 712 -26.17 2.71 0.54
CA GLY A 712 -24.99 2.89 1.40
C GLY A 712 -24.88 1.90 2.57
N LYS A 713 -25.94 1.14 2.87
CA LYS A 713 -25.94 -0.01 3.80
C LYS A 713 -25.88 -1.34 3.05
N LEU A 714 -26.63 -1.50 1.96
CA LEU A 714 -26.65 -2.72 1.14
C LEU A 714 -25.29 -3.03 0.52
N THR A 715 -24.64 -2.06 -0.13
CA THR A 715 -23.29 -2.22 -0.73
C THR A 715 -22.23 -2.71 0.27
N LYS A 716 -22.37 -2.38 1.56
CA LYS A 716 -21.47 -2.85 2.63
C LYS A 716 -21.74 -4.30 3.06
N LYS A 717 -23.00 -4.76 2.97
CA LYS A 717 -23.41 -6.15 3.27
C LYS A 717 -23.28 -7.08 2.05
N TYR A 718 -23.37 -6.54 0.85
CA TYR A 718 -23.33 -7.27 -0.41
C TYR A 718 -22.54 -6.48 -1.47
N PRO A 719 -21.19 -6.53 -1.45
CA PRO A 719 -20.30 -5.73 -2.32
C PRO A 719 -20.21 -6.25 -3.78
N ALA A 720 -21.30 -6.80 -4.31
CA ALA A 720 -21.43 -7.24 -5.69
C ALA A 720 -22.40 -6.30 -6.42
N VAL A 721 -21.85 -5.26 -7.07
CA VAL A 721 -22.62 -4.13 -7.59
C VAL A 721 -23.49 -4.56 -8.77
N PHE A 722 -22.96 -5.32 -9.73
CA PHE A 722 -23.73 -5.71 -10.91
C PHE A 722 -24.90 -6.63 -10.52
N SER A 723 -24.67 -7.55 -9.59
CA SER A 723 -25.67 -8.48 -9.07
C SER A 723 -26.74 -7.77 -8.22
N SER A 724 -26.35 -6.86 -7.33
CA SER A 724 -27.33 -6.11 -6.52
C SER A 724 -28.17 -5.16 -7.36
N THR A 725 -27.61 -4.47 -8.36
CA THR A 725 -28.41 -3.69 -9.31
C THR A 725 -29.31 -4.59 -10.17
N ALA A 726 -28.83 -5.75 -10.65
CA ALA A 726 -29.67 -6.70 -11.41
C ALA A 726 -30.87 -7.23 -10.61
N PHE A 727 -30.68 -7.59 -9.32
CA PHE A 727 -31.80 -7.97 -8.45
C PHE A 727 -32.76 -6.80 -8.19
N MET A 728 -32.23 -5.59 -7.96
CA MET A 728 -33.03 -4.38 -7.76
C MET A 728 -33.91 -4.06 -8.97
N THR A 729 -33.36 -4.07 -10.20
CA THR A 729 -34.13 -3.82 -11.43
C THR A 729 -35.13 -4.95 -11.71
N SER A 730 -34.77 -6.21 -11.43
CA SER A 730 -35.68 -7.36 -11.58
C SER A 730 -36.90 -7.27 -10.63
N PHE A 731 -36.66 -7.07 -9.32
CA PHE A 731 -37.75 -6.92 -8.36
C PHE A 731 -38.56 -5.65 -8.63
N SER A 732 -37.92 -4.55 -9.06
CA SER A 732 -38.61 -3.32 -9.41
C SER A 732 -39.51 -3.50 -10.64
N SER A 733 -39.06 -4.23 -11.67
CA SER A 733 -39.88 -4.59 -12.83
C SER A 733 -41.10 -5.43 -12.41
N MET A 734 -40.93 -6.36 -11.48
CA MET A 734 -42.02 -7.19 -10.97
C MET A 734 -43.03 -6.37 -10.14
N GLN A 735 -42.55 -5.55 -9.21
CA GLN A 735 -43.38 -4.64 -8.40
C GLN A 735 -44.13 -3.63 -9.30
N ALA A 736 -43.45 -3.00 -10.26
CA ALA A 736 -44.06 -2.09 -11.22
C ALA A 736 -45.08 -2.79 -12.11
N GLY A 737 -44.81 -4.03 -12.55
CA GLY A 737 -45.75 -4.84 -13.33
C GLY A 737 -47.04 -5.15 -12.58
N VAL A 738 -46.97 -5.45 -11.27
CA VAL A 738 -48.16 -5.64 -10.43
C VAL A 738 -48.98 -4.34 -10.31
N VAL A 739 -48.33 -3.18 -10.14
CA VAL A 739 -49.03 -1.88 -10.13
C VAL A 739 -49.62 -1.56 -11.52
N ALA A 740 -48.92 -1.88 -12.60
CA ALA A 740 -49.41 -1.67 -13.97
C ALA A 740 -50.64 -2.56 -14.27
N LEU A 741 -50.62 -3.85 -13.91
CA LEU A 741 -51.75 -4.76 -14.15
C LEU A 741 -52.98 -4.42 -13.28
N THR A 742 -52.77 -3.95 -12.05
CA THR A 742 -53.88 -3.56 -11.16
C THR A 742 -54.51 -2.21 -11.55
N THR A 743 -53.71 -1.24 -12.00
CA THR A 743 -54.20 0.09 -12.42
C THR A 743 -54.61 0.17 -13.89
N GLN A 744 -53.98 -0.58 -14.79
CA GLN A 744 -54.22 -0.56 -16.25
C GLN A 744 -54.70 -1.92 -16.76
N ARG A 745 -55.97 -2.24 -16.47
CA ARG A 745 -56.62 -3.50 -16.89
C ARG A 745 -56.79 -3.68 -18.42
N ARG A 746 -56.37 -2.72 -19.24
CA ARG A 746 -56.47 -2.75 -20.71
C ARG A 746 -55.12 -3.07 -21.34
N LEU A 747 -55.01 -4.24 -21.97
CA LEU A 747 -53.78 -4.69 -22.65
C LEU A 747 -53.30 -3.75 -23.77
N SER A 748 -54.20 -2.92 -24.34
CA SER A 748 -53.82 -1.90 -25.33
C SER A 748 -52.86 -0.84 -24.79
N VAL A 749 -52.81 -0.61 -23.47
CA VAL A 749 -51.89 0.35 -22.83
C VAL A 749 -50.44 -0.18 -22.78
N TRP A 750 -50.26 -1.49 -22.95
CA TRP A 750 -48.94 -2.15 -23.03
C TRP A 750 -48.37 -2.19 -24.46
N LEU A 751 -49.20 -1.94 -25.48
CA LEU A 751 -48.81 -1.94 -26.89
C LEU A 751 -48.18 -0.60 -27.29
N ILE A 752 -46.89 -0.44 -26.95
CA ILE A 752 -46.10 0.70 -27.41
C ILE A 752 -45.92 0.61 -28.94
N ARG A 753 -46.50 1.57 -29.66
CA ARG A 753 -46.48 1.64 -31.14
C ARG A 753 -45.73 2.86 -31.69
N GLY A 754 -45.42 3.87 -30.86
CA GLY A 754 -44.70 5.07 -31.30
C GLY A 754 -43.18 4.87 -31.28
N ASN A 755 -42.50 5.17 -32.39
CA ASN A 755 -41.02 5.06 -32.49
C ASN A 755 -40.30 5.81 -31.35
N ILE A 756 -40.76 7.02 -31.01
CA ILE A 756 -40.23 7.85 -29.92
C ILE A 756 -40.38 7.15 -28.56
N GLN A 757 -41.51 6.48 -28.33
CA GLN A 757 -41.80 5.76 -27.08
C GLN A 757 -40.88 4.53 -26.93
N ILE A 758 -40.63 3.79 -28.02
CA ILE A 758 -39.69 2.66 -28.04
C ILE A 758 -38.27 3.14 -27.74
N ILE A 759 -37.81 4.20 -28.41
CA ILE A 759 -36.49 4.82 -28.19
C ILE A 759 -36.35 5.27 -26.73
N ALA A 760 -37.37 5.92 -26.16
CA ALA A 760 -37.36 6.36 -24.77
C ALA A 760 -37.27 5.18 -23.77
N VAL A 761 -38.01 4.08 -24.00
CA VAL A 761 -37.93 2.86 -23.17
C VAL A 761 -36.55 2.23 -23.23
N VAL A 762 -36.00 2.01 -24.44
CA VAL A 762 -34.70 1.37 -24.62
C VAL A 762 -33.58 2.21 -24.03
N PHE A 763 -33.57 3.54 -24.28
CA PHE A 763 -32.57 4.45 -23.74
C PHE A 763 -32.64 4.56 -22.20
N ALA A 764 -33.84 4.66 -21.63
CA ALA A 764 -34.01 4.71 -20.18
C ALA A 764 -33.71 3.38 -19.48
N GLY A 765 -33.91 2.26 -20.17
CA GLY A 765 -33.55 0.92 -19.70
C GLY A 765 -32.04 0.68 -19.74
N VAL A 766 -31.42 0.78 -20.92
CA VAL A 766 -29.98 0.51 -21.10
C VAL A 766 -29.12 1.59 -20.45
N GLY A 767 -29.37 2.86 -20.78
CA GLY A 767 -28.54 3.99 -20.36
C GLY A 767 -28.69 4.30 -18.88
N VAL A 768 -29.89 4.72 -18.44
CA VAL A 768 -30.10 5.17 -17.05
C VAL A 768 -30.24 3.99 -16.08
N SER A 769 -31.09 3.02 -16.38
CA SER A 769 -31.44 1.97 -15.40
C SER A 769 -30.42 0.82 -15.35
N GLY A 770 -29.76 0.53 -16.48
CA GLY A 770 -28.68 -0.46 -16.59
C GLY A 770 -27.32 0.14 -16.21
N ILE A 771 -26.74 0.96 -17.08
CA ILE A 771 -25.40 1.54 -16.88
C ILE A 771 -25.43 2.55 -15.72
N GLY A 772 -26.37 3.48 -15.73
CA GLY A 772 -26.46 4.59 -14.77
C GLY A 772 -26.59 4.14 -13.32
N TYR A 773 -27.53 3.26 -13.00
CA TYR A 773 -27.68 2.77 -11.62
C TYR A 773 -26.50 1.90 -11.14
N VAL A 774 -25.79 1.21 -12.04
CA VAL A 774 -24.51 0.55 -11.68
C VAL A 774 -23.44 1.57 -11.33
N LEU A 775 -23.24 2.60 -12.16
CA LEU A 775 -22.29 3.70 -11.89
C LEU A 775 -22.62 4.41 -10.57
N MET A 776 -23.89 4.72 -10.36
CA MET A 776 -24.37 5.39 -9.15
C MET A 776 -24.19 4.53 -7.89
N THR A 777 -24.55 3.24 -7.94
CA THR A 777 -24.36 2.30 -6.82
C THR A 777 -22.88 2.12 -6.49
N TRP A 778 -22.01 2.07 -7.51
CA TRP A 778 -20.55 2.05 -7.32
C TRP A 778 -20.01 3.35 -6.71
N CYS A 779 -20.51 4.52 -7.12
CA CYS A 779 -20.15 5.79 -6.46
C CYS A 779 -20.57 5.82 -4.98
N ILE A 780 -21.76 5.31 -4.65
CA ILE A 780 -22.24 5.17 -3.27
C ILE A 780 -21.31 4.25 -2.46
N GLU A 781 -20.87 3.13 -3.05
CA GLU A 781 -19.92 2.19 -2.44
C GLU A 781 -18.55 2.86 -2.15
N LYS A 782 -17.99 3.60 -3.12
CA LYS A 782 -16.62 4.17 -3.00
C LYS A 782 -16.52 5.52 -2.29
N LYS A 783 -17.59 6.33 -2.25
CA LYS A 783 -17.57 7.71 -1.72
C LYS A 783 -18.73 8.06 -0.78
N GLY A 784 -19.74 7.18 -0.67
CA GLY A 784 -20.90 7.37 0.20
C GLY A 784 -22.07 8.13 -0.45
N PRO A 785 -23.30 7.96 0.06
CA PRO A 785 -24.51 8.45 -0.57
C PRO A 785 -24.60 9.98 -0.65
N VAL A 786 -24.16 10.72 0.37
CA VAL A 786 -24.18 12.20 0.36
C VAL A 786 -23.17 12.79 -0.64
N PHE A 787 -22.05 12.11 -0.90
CA PHE A 787 -21.16 12.51 -2.00
C PHE A 787 -21.87 12.34 -3.35
N THR A 788 -22.47 11.17 -3.60
CA THR A 788 -23.21 10.86 -4.84
C THR A 788 -24.37 11.83 -5.07
N ALA A 789 -25.17 12.11 -4.03
CA ALA A 789 -26.29 13.04 -4.09
C ALA A 789 -25.87 14.49 -4.41
N GLY A 790 -24.64 14.88 -4.07
CA GLY A 790 -24.10 16.22 -4.33
C GLY A 790 -23.95 16.56 -5.82
N PHE A 791 -23.92 15.56 -6.71
CA PHE A 791 -23.80 15.76 -8.17
C PHE A 791 -25.14 15.98 -8.88
N MET A 792 -26.27 15.61 -8.27
CA MET A 792 -27.62 15.74 -8.89
C MET A 792 -27.92 17.13 -9.49
N PRO A 793 -27.48 18.27 -8.92
CA PRO A 793 -27.67 19.59 -9.53
C PRO A 793 -27.00 19.78 -10.90
N LEU A 794 -26.01 18.96 -11.26
CA LEU A 794 -25.40 19.00 -12.59
C LEU A 794 -26.34 18.50 -13.68
N ILE A 795 -27.34 17.65 -13.36
CA ILE A 795 -28.35 17.17 -14.31
C ILE A 795 -29.05 18.35 -15.01
N GLN A 796 -29.38 19.41 -14.26
CA GLN A 796 -30.07 20.58 -14.81
C GLN A 796 -29.14 21.48 -15.64
N ILE A 797 -27.83 21.50 -15.34
CA ILE A 797 -26.82 22.17 -16.16
C ILE A 797 -26.61 21.40 -17.48
N MET A 798 -26.48 20.06 -17.41
CA MET A 798 -26.34 19.22 -18.59
C MET A 798 -27.57 19.32 -19.50
N ALA A 799 -28.78 19.35 -18.92
CA ALA A 799 -30.01 19.61 -19.67
C ALA A 799 -29.96 20.97 -20.39
N ALA A 800 -29.66 22.07 -19.69
CA ALA A 800 -29.58 23.41 -20.29
C ALA A 800 -28.49 23.52 -21.38
N LEU A 801 -27.38 22.77 -21.26
CA LEU A 801 -26.35 22.68 -22.31
C LEU A 801 -26.86 21.88 -23.53
N ILE A 802 -27.60 20.79 -23.31
CA ILE A 802 -28.25 20.03 -24.39
C ILE A 802 -29.28 20.93 -25.11
N ASP A 803 -30.08 21.69 -24.37
CA ASP A 803 -31.09 22.59 -24.92
C ASP A 803 -30.44 23.73 -25.77
N LEU A 804 -29.30 24.28 -25.35
CA LEU A 804 -28.50 25.21 -26.15
C LEU A 804 -27.97 24.55 -27.44
N PHE A 805 -27.27 23.41 -27.32
CA PHE A 805 -26.51 22.85 -28.44
C PHE A 805 -27.37 22.06 -29.45
N PHE A 806 -28.48 21.46 -29.02
CA PHE A 806 -29.34 20.61 -29.86
C PHE A 806 -30.73 21.20 -30.16
N LEU A 807 -31.25 22.10 -29.31
CA LEU A 807 -32.53 22.79 -29.57
C LEU A 807 -32.35 24.27 -29.91
N HIS A 808 -31.13 24.81 -29.80
CA HIS A 808 -30.79 26.23 -30.05
C HIS A 808 -31.59 27.22 -29.20
N GLU A 809 -32.06 26.81 -28.02
CA GLU A 809 -32.72 27.69 -27.06
C GLU A 809 -31.73 28.69 -26.44
N GLN A 810 -32.19 29.92 -26.20
CA GLN A 810 -31.36 30.98 -25.63
C GLN A 810 -31.06 30.74 -24.15
N ILE A 811 -29.80 30.90 -23.74
CA ILE A 811 -29.42 30.91 -22.32
C ILE A 811 -29.73 32.28 -21.72
N PHE A 812 -30.41 32.27 -20.57
CA PHE A 812 -30.74 33.46 -19.79
C PHE A 812 -29.77 33.65 -18.61
N LEU A 813 -29.62 34.90 -18.15
CA LEU A 813 -28.68 35.34 -17.12
C LEU A 813 -28.79 34.55 -15.80
N GLY A 814 -30.01 34.28 -15.35
CA GLY A 814 -30.28 33.50 -14.15
C GLY A 814 -29.79 32.06 -14.24
N SER A 815 -29.79 31.47 -15.43
CA SER A 815 -29.23 30.13 -15.67
C SER A 815 -27.70 30.15 -15.59
N ALA A 816 -27.04 31.19 -16.11
CA ALA A 816 -25.59 31.35 -15.97
C ALA A 816 -25.15 31.58 -14.52
N ILE A 817 -25.82 32.49 -13.79
CA ILE A 817 -25.55 32.76 -12.37
C ILE A 817 -25.84 31.50 -11.52
N GLY A 818 -26.95 30.82 -11.78
CA GLY A 818 -27.33 29.58 -11.10
C GLY A 818 -26.29 28.46 -11.30
N ALA A 819 -25.77 28.29 -12.52
CA ALA A 819 -24.73 27.31 -12.83
C ALA A 819 -23.41 27.61 -12.09
N ALA A 820 -23.01 28.89 -12.04
CA ALA A 820 -21.84 29.32 -11.28
C ALA A 820 -21.99 29.03 -9.78
N LEU A 821 -23.18 29.29 -9.20
CA LEU A 821 -23.49 28.97 -7.81
C LEU A 821 -23.49 27.45 -7.53
N VAL A 822 -23.98 26.63 -8.46
CA VAL A 822 -23.91 25.16 -8.38
C VAL A 822 -22.46 24.66 -8.37
N ILE A 823 -21.64 25.12 -9.31
CA ILE A 823 -20.24 24.71 -9.42
C ILE A 823 -19.44 25.16 -8.18
N GLY A 824 -19.67 26.39 -7.70
CA GLY A 824 -19.05 26.91 -6.47
C GLY A 824 -19.50 26.15 -5.22
N GLY A 825 -20.80 25.83 -5.10
CA GLY A 825 -21.36 25.05 -3.99
C GLY A 825 -20.81 23.62 -3.95
N LEU A 826 -20.75 22.94 -5.10
CA LEU A 826 -20.16 21.61 -5.24
C LEU A 826 -18.67 21.63 -4.90
N TYR A 827 -17.92 22.64 -5.35
CA TYR A 827 -16.51 22.82 -4.99
C TYR A 827 -16.33 23.00 -3.47
N LEU A 828 -17.15 23.83 -2.81
CA LEU A 828 -17.12 24.02 -1.36
C LEU A 828 -17.47 22.74 -0.58
N LEU A 829 -18.44 21.95 -1.07
CA LEU A 829 -18.82 20.66 -0.49
C LEU A 829 -17.67 19.64 -0.61
N LEU A 830 -17.06 19.51 -1.79
CA LEU A 830 -15.91 18.63 -2.04
C LEU A 830 -14.67 19.07 -1.26
N TRP A 831 -14.43 20.38 -1.14
CA TRP A 831 -13.38 20.96 -0.33
C TRP A 831 -13.62 20.67 1.16
N GLY A 832 -14.85 20.84 1.66
CA GLY A 832 -15.27 20.47 3.01
C GLY A 832 -15.01 18.99 3.31
N LYS A 833 -15.46 18.08 2.43
CA LYS A 833 -15.18 16.63 2.52
C LYS A 833 -13.68 16.30 2.50
N SER A 834 -12.87 16.95 1.65
CA SER A 834 -11.42 16.71 1.61
C SER A 834 -10.69 17.27 2.84
N LYS A 835 -11.16 18.40 3.38
CA LYS A 835 -10.68 18.97 4.64
C LYS A 835 -11.10 18.13 5.83
N GLU A 836 -12.28 17.53 5.85
CA GLU A 836 -12.66 16.52 6.86
C GLU A 836 -11.80 15.26 6.75
N ALA A 837 -11.63 14.67 5.57
CA ALA A 837 -10.74 13.50 5.42
C ALA A 837 -9.31 13.80 5.92
N SER A 838 -8.80 15.02 5.64
CA SER A 838 -7.53 15.51 6.18
C SER A 838 -7.57 15.73 7.69
N ALA A 839 -8.64 16.32 8.22
CA ALA A 839 -8.79 16.66 9.63
C ALA A 839 -9.07 15.43 10.51
N THR A 840 -9.77 14.41 10.02
CA THR A 840 -9.93 13.12 10.70
C THR A 840 -8.62 12.34 10.71
N ALA A 841 -7.81 12.42 9.65
CA ALA A 841 -6.45 11.87 9.64
C ALA A 841 -5.48 12.63 10.57
N LEU A 842 -5.65 13.96 10.71
CA LEU A 842 -4.89 14.77 11.67
C LEU A 842 -5.41 14.62 13.11
N LEU A 843 -6.70 14.43 13.33
CA LEU A 843 -7.29 14.14 14.64
C LEU A 843 -6.98 12.73 15.12
N ALA A 844 -6.85 11.75 14.22
CA ALA A 844 -6.28 10.45 14.56
C ALA A 844 -4.86 10.63 15.13
N LYS A 845 -4.00 11.37 14.41
CA LYS A 845 -2.62 11.70 14.87
C LYS A 845 -2.57 12.58 16.12
N ALA A 846 -3.52 13.49 16.30
CA ALA A 846 -3.58 14.35 17.49
C ALA A 846 -4.13 13.62 18.72
N VAL A 847 -5.06 12.67 18.55
CA VAL A 847 -5.55 11.81 19.65
C VAL A 847 -4.52 10.73 20.01
N GLU A 848 -3.71 10.27 19.05
CA GLU A 848 -2.46 9.53 19.33
C GLU A 848 -1.54 10.37 20.23
N GLN A 849 -1.21 11.62 19.85
CA GLN A 849 -0.28 12.48 20.58
C GLN A 849 -0.79 13.05 21.92
N ASP A 850 -2.08 13.37 22.07
CA ASP A 850 -2.63 13.92 23.32
C ASP A 850 -2.92 12.81 24.35
N GLY A 851 -3.04 11.56 23.90
CA GLY A 851 -3.00 10.37 24.74
C GLY A 851 -1.63 10.19 25.40
N GLU A 852 -0.55 10.16 24.59
CA GLU A 852 0.84 10.14 25.06
C GLU A 852 1.12 11.26 26.08
N LYS A 853 0.45 12.41 25.93
CA LYS A 853 0.70 13.59 26.77
C LYS A 853 0.06 13.59 28.15
N LYS A 854 -1.03 12.83 28.36
CA LYS A 854 -1.64 12.67 29.70
C LYS A 854 -0.98 11.56 30.50
N GLU A 855 -0.58 10.49 29.82
CA GLU A 855 0.12 9.35 30.45
C GLU A 855 1.52 9.75 30.98
N ASN A 856 2.13 10.80 30.42
CA ASN A 856 3.34 11.48 30.93
C ASN A 856 3.06 12.65 31.91
N LEU A 857 1.86 12.70 32.51
CA LEU A 857 1.45 13.76 33.46
C LEU A 857 0.71 13.19 34.70
N GLU A 858 0.43 11.89 34.71
CA GLU A 858 -0.08 11.12 35.85
C GLU A 858 1.00 10.15 36.40
N ALA A 859 2.27 10.34 35.98
CA ALA A 859 3.49 9.63 36.38
C ALA A 859 4.67 10.60 36.52
#